data_AF-A0A954R3S5-F1
#
_entry.id   AF-A0A954R3S5-F1
#
_cell.length_a   1.000
_cell.length_b   1.000
_cell.length_c   1.000
_cell.angle_alpha   90.00
_cell.angle_beta   90.00
_cell.angle_gamma   90.00
#
_symmetry.space_group_name_H-M   'P 1'
#
loop_
_entity.id
_entity.type
_entity.pdbx_description
1 polymer ?
#
loop_
_entity_poly.entity_id
_entity_poly.type
_entity_poly.pdbx_seq_one_letter_code
_entity_poly.pdbx_strand_id
1 'polypeptide(L)'
;GIAEVVASSGEAPVDLGLPIFAVLSSSTEPSQPASTSLDSIAPDSSADLAKLYADTIRQAVADWRFGRINDAQAELLGYLVRERLLPNSLESVPAAQPLVAEYRRLESEIQFPTRSPGVLESSAIDQPLFVRGNHKQPADPVPRGFLEALGDQPFDTDASGRLELAEAIVAPDNPLASRVIVNRLWHHLWGRGIATTTDNFGRLGQQPTHPELLDFLAAKFVEDGWSLKRMLRFLVLSESFQATSDATPESLAGDPTNRWLARFPVRRLEAEAIRDSLLAVSGQLDETMFGPGVPGNSRRRSIYVNVRRNNLDPLLSAFDAPEPSSTRGVRDTTNVPAQSLTLLNDPFVLEQAKQWADAVSSEFGESDETNSARRIERMWLAAFGRSPTSDEIAACRAFLSEREERLTEVARQRERLTTEIAERREALRRITEPVHARIREQRGSQTRPAGPVDDAGNPLLPIARWEFDDDLRDSIGNLHGVAKGNARLEAGAIVLDGQSFVETAPLKQPLKTKTLEAWVRLDDLNQRGGGVMSVETIGGQTFDAIVFGEKDPRQWLAGSDFFNRTQSLGGTPVESPGNADIHVAIVYASDGRITAYQNGKPYGKSYQSTGPITFAADSSHLLFGLRHSPPGGNRFLAGRIVRAQLYDQALTAEQIADSAGAETGAISERQLLAAMNADDRQQYDRLKAEADQRERELRTLENANMWQSGPTAPWRELAHALLNFKEFIYVR
;
A
#
# COMPACT_ATOMS: atom_id res chain seq x y z
N GLY A 1 19.15 18.68 -39.17
CA GLY A 1 17.75 18.26 -38.94
C GLY A 1 17.06 17.92 -40.25
N ILE A 2 15.93 18.57 -40.57
CA ILE A 2 15.12 18.26 -41.77
C ILE A 2 15.90 18.53 -43.09
N ALA A 3 16.71 19.59 -43.14
CA ALA A 3 17.53 19.90 -44.33
C ALA A 3 18.64 18.87 -44.62
N GLU A 4 19.09 18.10 -43.62
CA GLU A 4 20.10 17.03 -43.82
C GLU A 4 19.47 15.74 -44.36
N VAL A 5 18.24 15.42 -43.96
CA VAL A 5 17.53 14.21 -44.39
C VAL A 5 17.13 14.29 -45.88
N VAL A 6 16.83 15.49 -46.37
CA VAL A 6 16.42 15.72 -47.76
C VAL A 6 17.62 15.85 -48.72
N ALA A 7 18.81 16.20 -48.21
CA ALA A 7 20.03 16.29 -48.99
C ALA A 7 20.71 14.92 -49.22
N SER A 8 20.41 13.90 -48.40
CA SER A 8 21.13 12.61 -48.43
C SER A 8 20.51 11.52 -49.32
N SER A 9 19.33 11.72 -49.93
CA SER A 9 18.56 10.60 -50.50
C SER A 9 18.69 10.35 -52.00
N GLY A 10 19.40 11.19 -52.78
CA GLY A 10 19.94 10.84 -54.12
C GLY A 10 19.03 10.26 -55.22
N GLU A 11 17.73 10.06 -55.00
CA GLU A 11 16.79 9.40 -55.91
C GLU A 11 15.59 10.30 -56.26
N ALA A 12 15.07 10.12 -57.48
CA ALA A 12 13.87 10.77 -58.01
C ALA A 12 12.66 10.64 -57.04
N PRO A 13 11.69 11.57 -57.06
CA PRO A 13 10.71 11.70 -55.98
C PRO A 13 9.80 10.48 -55.93
N VAL A 14 10.13 9.56 -55.03
CA VAL A 14 9.19 8.56 -54.52
C VAL A 14 8.10 9.33 -53.80
N ASP A 15 6.85 9.04 -54.13
CA ASP A 15 5.63 9.48 -53.47
C ASP A 15 5.64 9.03 -52.00
N LEU A 16 6.43 9.75 -51.18
CA LEU A 16 6.34 9.71 -49.74
C LEU A 16 5.07 10.46 -49.42
N GLY A 17 3.97 9.73 -49.23
CA GLY A 17 2.66 10.24 -48.78
C GLY A 17 2.75 10.98 -47.45
N LEU A 18 3.43 12.12 -47.45
CA LEU A 18 3.66 13.00 -46.33
C LEU A 18 2.43 13.89 -46.22
N PRO A 19 1.71 13.86 -45.08
CA PRO A 19 0.46 14.58 -44.89
C PRO A 19 0.61 16.12 -44.90
N ILE A 20 1.82 16.66 -45.07
CA ILE A 20 2.06 18.10 -45.06
C ILE A 20 1.40 18.79 -46.27
N PHE A 21 1.33 18.13 -47.44
CA PHE A 21 0.56 18.65 -48.58
C PHE A 21 -0.96 18.63 -48.34
N ALA A 22 -1.46 17.66 -47.55
CA ALA A 22 -2.88 17.56 -47.24
C ALA A 22 -3.33 18.68 -46.28
N VAL A 23 -2.53 19.00 -45.26
CA VAL A 23 -2.82 20.09 -44.29
C VAL A 23 -2.87 21.48 -44.96
N LEU A 24 -2.16 21.69 -46.07
CA LEU A 24 -2.22 22.95 -46.83
C LEU A 24 -3.42 23.03 -47.80
N SER A 25 -4.13 21.93 -48.03
CA SER A 25 -5.20 21.83 -49.05
C SER A 25 -6.62 21.65 -48.48
N SER A 26 -6.75 21.30 -47.19
CA SER A 26 -8.05 21.01 -46.58
C SER A 26 -8.64 22.22 -45.85
N SER A 27 -8.96 23.28 -46.57
CA SER A 27 -9.88 24.32 -46.11
C SER A 27 -11.28 24.05 -46.69
N THR A 28 -12.10 23.28 -45.99
CA THR A 28 -13.52 23.12 -46.31
C THR A 28 -14.34 24.20 -45.62
N GLU A 29 -14.21 25.46 -46.04
CA GLU A 29 -15.29 26.47 -46.06
C GLU A 29 -14.83 27.76 -46.79
N PRO A 30 -15.71 28.42 -47.58
CA PRO A 30 -15.31 29.51 -48.48
C PRO A 30 -15.39 30.86 -47.78
N SER A 31 -14.33 31.25 -47.08
CA SER A 31 -14.04 32.67 -46.88
C SER A 31 -12.59 32.94 -47.27
N GLN A 32 -12.43 33.91 -48.17
CA GLN A 32 -11.27 34.13 -49.03
C GLN A 32 -9.90 34.00 -48.33
N PRO A 33 -8.91 33.33 -48.96
CA PRO A 33 -7.57 33.30 -48.41
C PRO A 33 -6.96 34.69 -48.56
N ALA A 34 -6.52 35.28 -47.44
CA ALA A 34 -5.35 36.14 -47.50
C ALA A 34 -4.19 35.24 -47.96
N SER A 35 -3.95 35.26 -49.27
CA SER A 35 -2.90 34.56 -49.97
C SER A 35 -1.55 34.82 -49.31
N THR A 36 -1.07 33.90 -48.48
CA THR A 36 0.37 33.67 -48.41
C THR A 36 0.74 32.88 -49.65
N SER A 37 1.06 33.63 -50.70
CA SER A 37 1.60 33.19 -51.98
C SER A 37 2.50 31.94 -51.86
N LEU A 38 1.92 30.78 -52.21
CA LEU A 38 2.66 29.64 -52.76
C LEU A 38 2.46 29.57 -54.28
N ASP A 39 2.26 30.72 -54.92
CA ASP A 39 2.22 30.87 -56.39
C ASP A 39 3.62 31.00 -57.01
N SER A 40 4.67 30.44 -56.40
CA SER A 40 6.02 30.52 -56.97
C SER A 40 6.76 29.19 -56.95
N ILE A 41 6.71 28.52 -58.11
CA ILE A 41 7.66 27.54 -58.66
C ILE A 41 7.68 26.20 -57.90
N ALA A 42 7.29 25.13 -58.58
CA ALA A 42 7.52 23.77 -58.11
C ALA A 42 9.03 23.61 -57.85
N PRO A 43 9.47 23.16 -56.66
CA PRO A 43 10.88 23.10 -56.33
C PRO A 43 11.60 22.19 -57.32
N ASP A 44 12.63 22.72 -57.99
CA ASP A 44 13.39 22.01 -59.02
C ASP A 44 14.36 20.96 -58.43
N SER A 45 14.54 20.98 -57.09
CA SER A 45 15.40 20.06 -56.36
C SER A 45 14.89 19.75 -54.96
N SER A 46 15.42 18.68 -54.35
CA SER A 46 15.15 18.34 -52.95
C SER A 46 15.62 19.45 -51.99
N ALA A 47 16.70 20.15 -52.33
CA ALA A 47 17.20 21.29 -51.56
C ALA A 47 16.23 22.48 -51.59
N ASP A 48 15.61 22.76 -52.74
CA ASP A 48 14.61 23.83 -52.87
C ASP A 48 13.34 23.50 -52.09
N LEU A 49 12.92 22.23 -52.09
CA LEU A 49 11.79 21.76 -51.29
C LEU A 49 12.07 21.88 -49.78
N ALA A 50 13.26 21.50 -49.32
CA ALA A 50 13.65 21.63 -47.92
C ALA A 50 13.69 23.10 -47.47
N LYS A 51 14.15 24.01 -48.35
CA LYS A 51 14.14 25.44 -48.11
C LYS A 51 12.72 25.98 -47.99
N LEU A 52 11.82 25.57 -48.88
CA LEU A 52 10.41 25.97 -48.85
C LEU A 52 9.73 25.56 -47.53
N TYR A 53 9.95 24.33 -47.06
CA TYR A 53 9.46 23.89 -45.75
C TYR A 53 10.05 24.71 -44.60
N ALA A 54 11.37 24.94 -44.61
CA ALA A 54 12.02 25.71 -43.57
C ALA A 54 11.48 27.15 -43.49
N ASP A 55 11.28 27.79 -44.64
CA ASP A 55 10.77 29.16 -44.72
C ASP A 55 9.30 29.22 -44.29
N THR A 56 8.48 28.23 -44.68
CA THR A 56 7.07 28.10 -44.25
C THR A 56 6.96 27.94 -42.73
N ILE A 57 7.78 27.07 -42.13
CA ILE A 57 7.80 26.85 -40.68
C ILE A 57 8.28 28.11 -39.95
N ARG A 58 9.34 28.78 -40.44
CA ARG A 58 9.81 30.04 -39.84
C ARG A 58 8.74 31.13 -39.91
N GLN A 59 8.02 31.22 -41.02
CA GLN A 59 6.93 32.17 -41.17
C GLN A 59 5.79 31.87 -40.19
N ALA A 60 5.38 30.61 -40.06
CA ALA A 60 4.36 30.20 -39.09
C ALA A 60 4.79 30.53 -37.65
N VAL A 61 6.05 30.26 -37.27
CA VAL A 61 6.58 30.63 -35.94
C VAL A 61 6.60 32.16 -35.73
N ALA A 62 6.98 32.92 -36.76
CA ALA A 62 6.99 34.38 -36.69
C ALA A 62 5.57 34.94 -36.52
N ASP A 63 4.60 34.43 -37.30
CA ASP A 63 3.21 34.87 -37.22
C ASP A 63 2.55 34.46 -35.90
N TRP A 64 2.88 33.28 -35.37
CA TRP A 64 2.49 32.88 -34.01
C TRP A 64 3.01 33.86 -32.95
N ARG A 65 4.30 34.20 -33.02
CA ARG A 65 4.94 35.13 -32.09
C ARG A 65 4.30 36.52 -32.08
N PHE A 66 3.77 36.97 -33.22
CA PHE A 66 3.14 38.29 -33.36
C PHE A 66 1.60 38.25 -33.32
N GLY A 67 0.99 37.11 -33.01
CA GLY A 67 -0.48 36.97 -32.92
C GLY A 67 -1.20 37.10 -34.26
N ARG A 68 -0.54 36.75 -35.37
CA ARG A 68 -1.05 36.82 -36.76
C ARG A 68 -1.21 35.45 -37.41
N ILE A 69 -1.12 34.38 -36.63
CA ILE A 69 -1.22 33.01 -37.12
C ILE A 69 -2.62 32.73 -37.69
N ASN A 70 -2.69 31.97 -38.78
CA ASN A 70 -3.95 31.41 -39.30
C ASN A 70 -4.12 29.93 -38.92
N ASP A 71 -5.29 29.35 -39.19
CA ASP A 71 -5.61 27.97 -38.80
C ASP A 71 -4.65 26.94 -39.42
N ALA A 72 -4.29 27.08 -40.70
CA ALA A 72 -3.37 26.16 -41.37
C ALA A 72 -1.96 26.21 -40.77
N GLN A 73 -1.46 27.40 -40.43
CA GLN A 73 -0.19 27.57 -39.72
C GLN A 73 -0.26 26.99 -38.30
N ALA A 74 -1.39 27.13 -37.61
CA ALA A 74 -1.60 26.58 -36.27
C ALA A 74 -1.60 25.03 -36.28
N GLU A 75 -2.30 24.42 -37.23
CA GLU A 75 -2.28 22.97 -37.44
C GLU A 75 -0.89 22.46 -37.77
N LEU A 76 -0.16 23.15 -38.67
CA LEU A 76 1.22 22.82 -39.01
C LEU A 76 2.12 22.82 -37.76
N LEU A 77 2.11 23.91 -36.96
CA LEU A 77 2.92 23.97 -35.74
C LEU A 77 2.50 22.89 -34.72
N GLY A 78 1.20 22.65 -34.56
CA GLY A 78 0.67 21.62 -33.68
C GLY A 78 1.11 20.21 -34.08
N TYR A 79 1.12 19.92 -35.38
CA TYR A 79 1.64 18.66 -35.93
C TYR A 79 3.14 18.51 -35.65
N LEU A 80 3.94 19.54 -35.93
CA LEU A 80 5.39 19.50 -35.71
C LEU A 80 5.76 19.26 -34.24
N VAL A 81 5.00 19.82 -33.30
CA VAL A 81 5.18 19.57 -31.87
C VAL A 81 4.77 18.15 -31.48
N ARG A 82 3.65 17.64 -32.01
CA ARG A 82 3.13 16.30 -31.71
C ARG A 82 4.08 15.20 -32.19
N GLU A 83 4.60 15.35 -33.41
CA GLU A 83 5.55 14.44 -34.04
C GLU A 83 7.00 14.68 -33.58
N ARG A 84 7.23 15.58 -32.62
CA ARG A 84 8.56 15.91 -32.05
C ARG A 84 9.56 16.40 -33.10
N LEU A 85 9.08 16.99 -34.18
CA LEU A 85 9.87 17.69 -35.19
C LEU A 85 10.30 19.08 -34.72
N LEU A 86 9.55 19.66 -33.79
CA LEU A 86 9.97 20.80 -32.97
C LEU A 86 10.28 20.34 -31.53
N PRO A 87 11.30 20.93 -30.88
CA PRO A 87 11.59 20.67 -29.47
C PRO A 87 10.38 20.95 -28.59
N ASN A 88 9.99 19.98 -27.77
CA ASN A 88 8.81 20.06 -26.90
C ASN A 88 9.07 19.53 -25.48
N SER A 89 10.34 19.39 -25.09
CA SER A 89 10.75 18.98 -23.74
C SER A 89 11.48 20.12 -23.02
N LEU A 90 11.41 20.14 -21.69
CA LEU A 90 12.14 21.14 -20.88
C LEU A 90 13.66 20.98 -20.99
N GLU A 91 14.15 19.77 -21.25
CA GLU A 91 15.56 19.50 -21.54
C GLU A 91 16.01 20.18 -22.84
N SER A 92 15.14 20.18 -23.86
CA SER A 92 15.44 20.75 -25.17
C SER A 92 15.11 22.25 -25.28
N VAL A 93 14.27 22.77 -24.38
CA VAL A 93 13.93 24.20 -24.29
C VAL A 93 14.03 24.72 -22.84
N PRO A 94 15.25 24.84 -22.27
CA PRO A 94 15.44 25.26 -20.87
C PRO A 94 14.85 26.63 -20.56
N ALA A 95 14.81 27.53 -21.55
CA ALA A 95 14.20 28.85 -21.41
C ALA A 95 12.69 28.82 -21.12
N ALA A 96 12.00 27.73 -21.46
CA ALA A 96 10.57 27.56 -21.15
C ALA A 96 10.33 27.05 -19.72
N GLN A 97 11.34 26.52 -19.03
CA GLN A 97 11.22 25.99 -17.67
C GLN A 97 10.59 26.97 -16.66
N PRO A 98 11.03 28.24 -16.54
CA PRO A 98 10.39 29.19 -15.63
C PRO A 98 8.94 29.50 -16.02
N LEU A 99 8.62 29.55 -17.32
CA LEU A 99 7.26 29.81 -17.80
C LEU A 99 6.32 28.64 -17.54
N VAL A 100 6.79 27.41 -17.73
CA VAL A 100 6.03 26.19 -17.43
C VAL A 100 5.82 26.06 -15.93
N ALA A 101 6.84 26.34 -15.10
CA ALA A 101 6.70 26.34 -13.65
C ALA A 101 5.65 27.36 -13.19
N GLU A 102 5.68 28.58 -13.76
CA GLU A 102 4.71 29.63 -13.47
C GLU A 102 3.30 29.25 -13.95
N TYR A 103 3.17 28.68 -15.14
CA TYR A 103 1.90 28.15 -15.64
C TYR A 103 1.32 27.10 -14.68
N ARG A 104 2.13 26.13 -14.21
CA ARG A 104 1.68 25.09 -13.26
C ARG A 104 1.32 25.67 -11.90
N ARG A 105 2.03 26.69 -11.42
CA ARG A 105 1.68 27.43 -10.20
C ARG A 105 0.31 28.09 -10.37
N LEU A 106 0.11 28.88 -11.44
CA LEU A 106 -1.16 29.54 -11.73
C LEU A 106 -2.31 28.54 -11.94
N GLU A 107 -2.07 27.45 -12.67
CA GLU A 107 -3.03 26.36 -12.87
C GLU A 107 -3.46 25.74 -11.53
N SER A 108 -2.53 25.58 -10.58
CA SER A 108 -2.84 25.09 -9.23
C SER A 108 -3.65 26.08 -8.38
N GLU A 109 -3.63 27.38 -8.71
CA GLU A 109 -4.42 28.42 -8.05
C GLU A 109 -5.84 28.53 -8.63
N ILE A 110 -6.09 27.98 -9.81
CA ILE A 110 -7.43 27.91 -10.40
C ILE A 110 -8.25 26.94 -9.55
N GLN A 111 -9.16 27.51 -8.75
CA GLN A 111 -10.17 26.71 -8.07
C GLN A 111 -11.13 26.14 -9.12
N PHE A 112 -11.15 24.81 -9.26
CA PHE A 112 -12.20 24.16 -10.03
C PHE A 112 -13.53 24.54 -9.38
N PRO A 113 -14.51 25.08 -10.14
CA PRO A 113 -15.80 25.41 -9.58
C PRO A 113 -16.42 24.13 -9.01
N THR A 114 -16.97 24.22 -7.81
CA THR A 114 -17.77 23.14 -7.23
C THR A 114 -18.94 22.87 -8.16
N ARG A 115 -18.85 21.79 -8.93
CA ARG A 115 -19.93 21.34 -9.80
C ARG A 115 -20.83 20.42 -8.98
N SER A 116 -22.08 20.81 -8.81
CA SER A 116 -23.11 19.90 -8.31
C SER A 116 -23.81 19.26 -9.50
N PRO A 117 -24.07 17.95 -9.49
CA PRO A 117 -25.08 17.38 -10.37
C PRO A 117 -26.37 18.18 -10.20
N GLY A 118 -26.90 18.67 -11.32
CA GLY A 118 -28.15 19.39 -11.40
C GLY A 118 -28.99 18.78 -12.51
N VAL A 119 -30.29 19.09 -12.51
CA VAL A 119 -31.16 18.72 -13.61
C VAL A 119 -31.45 19.97 -14.41
N LEU A 120 -31.23 19.91 -15.72
CA LEU A 120 -31.65 20.96 -16.63
C LEU A 120 -33.16 20.86 -16.84
N GLU A 121 -33.81 22.00 -16.93
CA GLU A 121 -35.23 22.06 -17.26
C GLU A 121 -35.45 21.53 -18.69
N SER A 122 -36.51 20.75 -18.88
CA SER A 122 -36.82 20.12 -20.17
C SER A 122 -38.32 20.15 -20.42
N SER A 123 -38.73 19.79 -21.64
CA SER A 123 -40.15 19.62 -21.96
C SER A 123 -40.81 18.65 -20.97
N ALA A 124 -41.80 19.16 -20.25
CA ALA A 124 -42.52 18.41 -19.23
C ALA A 124 -43.68 17.61 -19.83
N ILE A 125 -43.98 16.46 -19.23
CA ILE A 125 -45.16 15.65 -19.55
C ILE A 125 -45.80 15.16 -18.26
N ASP A 126 -47.13 15.08 -18.25
CA ASP A 126 -47.87 14.40 -17.20
C ASP A 126 -47.72 12.88 -17.38
N GLN A 127 -47.46 12.18 -16.28
CA GLN A 127 -47.22 10.72 -16.30
C GLN A 127 -48.54 9.97 -16.16
N PRO A 128 -48.74 8.84 -16.88
CA PRO A 128 -49.93 8.01 -16.70
C PRO A 128 -49.94 7.36 -15.31
N LEU A 129 -51.13 7.23 -14.73
CA LEU A 129 -51.33 6.39 -13.55
C LEU A 129 -51.02 4.93 -13.91
N PHE A 130 -50.09 4.30 -13.20
CA PHE A 130 -49.83 2.86 -13.36
C PHE A 130 -50.69 2.05 -12.39
N VAL A 131 -51.63 1.27 -12.91
CA VAL A 131 -52.56 0.48 -12.08
C VAL A 131 -51.76 -0.49 -11.20
N ARG A 132 -51.87 -0.31 -9.87
CA ARG A 132 -51.09 -1.07 -8.86
C ARG A 132 -49.56 -0.96 -9.05
N GLY A 133 -49.08 0.12 -9.66
CA GLY A 133 -47.65 0.33 -9.93
C GLY A 133 -47.09 -0.51 -11.08
N ASN A 134 -47.94 -1.19 -11.86
CA ASN A 134 -47.48 -1.98 -13.01
C ASN A 134 -47.22 -1.07 -14.22
N HIS A 135 -45.95 -0.86 -14.56
CA HIS A 135 -45.53 -0.07 -15.73
C HIS A 135 -46.12 -0.53 -17.08
N LYS A 136 -46.67 -1.75 -17.14
CA LYS A 136 -47.34 -2.31 -18.33
C LYS A 136 -48.84 -2.01 -18.40
N GLN A 137 -49.41 -1.36 -17.38
CA GLN A 137 -50.82 -1.02 -17.29
C GLN A 137 -50.99 0.50 -17.05
N PRO A 138 -50.66 1.35 -18.04
CA PRO A 138 -50.92 2.78 -17.95
C PRO A 138 -52.44 3.06 -18.03
N ALA A 139 -52.90 4.00 -17.22
CA ALA A 139 -54.24 4.58 -17.22
C ALA A 139 -54.15 6.09 -17.52
N ASP A 140 -55.14 6.88 -17.11
CA ASP A 140 -55.21 8.31 -17.42
C ASP A 140 -53.98 9.08 -16.90
N PRO A 141 -53.49 10.10 -17.65
CA PRO A 141 -52.44 11.00 -17.19
C PRO A 141 -52.81 11.66 -15.87
N VAL A 142 -51.86 11.72 -14.94
CA VAL A 142 -51.98 12.42 -13.67
C VAL A 142 -51.29 13.78 -13.82
N PRO A 143 -52.04 14.90 -13.72
CA PRO A 143 -51.45 16.23 -13.76
C PRO A 143 -50.35 16.39 -12.70
N ARG A 144 -49.27 17.08 -13.06
CA ARG A 144 -48.24 17.49 -12.09
C ARG A 144 -48.88 18.33 -10.99
N GLY A 145 -48.66 17.97 -9.73
CA GLY A 145 -49.23 18.63 -8.57
C GLY A 145 -48.63 18.11 -7.28
N PHE A 146 -49.11 18.62 -6.15
CA PHE A 146 -48.77 18.06 -4.85
C PHE A 146 -49.60 16.79 -4.58
N LEU A 147 -49.31 16.08 -3.48
CA LEU A 147 -50.11 14.92 -3.10
C LEU A 147 -51.56 15.37 -2.86
N GLU A 148 -52.53 14.80 -3.59
CA GLU A 148 -53.97 15.15 -3.49
C GLU A 148 -54.48 15.15 -2.05
N ALA A 149 -53.97 14.24 -1.21
CA ALA A 149 -54.30 14.15 0.21
C ALA A 149 -53.81 15.34 1.07
N LEU A 150 -52.92 16.18 0.53
CA LEU A 150 -52.27 17.32 1.18
C LEU A 150 -52.46 18.64 0.40
N GLY A 151 -52.89 18.59 -0.86
CA GLY A 151 -53.13 19.76 -1.72
C GLY A 151 -53.74 19.34 -3.06
N ASP A 152 -54.88 19.92 -3.41
CA ASP A 152 -55.81 19.42 -4.44
C ASP A 152 -55.69 20.13 -5.80
N GLN A 153 -54.65 20.97 -5.99
CA GLN A 153 -54.49 21.78 -7.20
C GLN A 153 -53.26 21.34 -7.99
N PRO A 154 -53.41 21.02 -9.29
CA PRO A 154 -52.29 20.86 -10.21
C PRO A 154 -51.42 22.13 -10.23
N PHE A 155 -50.13 21.96 -10.51
CA PHE A 155 -49.23 23.09 -10.69
C PHE A 155 -49.52 23.78 -12.03
N ASP A 156 -49.72 25.10 -11.99
CA ASP A 156 -49.92 25.94 -13.17
C ASP A 156 -48.57 26.30 -13.79
N THR A 157 -48.00 25.38 -14.58
CA THR A 157 -46.65 25.53 -15.15
C THR A 157 -46.44 24.69 -16.42
N ASP A 158 -45.81 25.32 -17.42
CA ASP A 158 -45.36 24.65 -18.64
C ASP A 158 -44.01 23.92 -18.44
N ALA A 159 -43.33 24.14 -17.31
CA ALA A 159 -42.08 23.49 -16.92
C ALA A 159 -42.33 22.18 -16.15
N SER A 160 -41.31 21.47 -15.67
CA SER A 160 -41.50 20.15 -15.04
C SER A 160 -42.34 20.11 -13.76
N GLY A 161 -42.71 21.25 -13.15
CA GLY A 161 -43.38 21.28 -11.85
C GLY A 161 -42.44 21.09 -10.65
N ARG A 162 -41.12 21.05 -10.86
CA ARG A 162 -40.14 20.75 -9.79
C ARG A 162 -39.94 21.93 -8.84
N LEU A 163 -39.97 23.16 -9.37
CA LEU A 163 -39.86 24.36 -8.56
C LEU A 163 -41.10 24.52 -7.68
N GLU A 164 -42.27 24.37 -8.29
CA GLU A 164 -43.57 24.45 -7.64
C GLU A 164 -43.72 23.38 -6.55
N LEU A 165 -43.24 22.15 -6.83
CA LEU A 165 -43.15 21.10 -5.81
C LEU A 165 -42.22 21.50 -4.66
N ALA A 166 -41.05 22.07 -4.94
CA ALA A 166 -40.11 22.48 -3.90
C ALA A 166 -40.69 23.61 -3.03
N GLU A 167 -41.35 24.60 -3.64
CA GLU A 167 -42.04 25.69 -2.96
C GLU A 167 -43.20 25.16 -2.11
N ALA A 168 -44.02 24.24 -2.63
CA ALA A 168 -45.11 23.61 -1.88
C ALA A 168 -44.63 22.80 -0.67
N ILE A 169 -43.45 22.15 -0.76
CA ILE A 169 -42.86 21.40 0.37
C ILE A 169 -42.50 22.35 1.53
N VAL A 170 -41.95 23.54 1.22
CA VAL A 170 -41.49 24.50 2.25
C VAL A 170 -42.49 25.63 2.50
N ALA A 171 -43.71 25.51 1.96
CA ALA A 171 -44.74 26.53 2.09
C ALA A 171 -45.07 26.82 3.56
N PRO A 172 -45.33 28.08 3.95
CA PRO A 172 -45.59 28.44 5.36
C PRO A 172 -46.79 27.73 5.99
N ASP A 173 -47.77 27.33 5.18
CA ASP A 173 -48.98 26.58 5.58
C ASP A 173 -48.77 25.06 5.57
N ASN A 174 -47.59 24.57 5.18
CA ASN A 174 -47.20 23.17 5.25
C ASN A 174 -46.30 22.90 6.47
N PRO A 175 -46.86 22.47 7.62
CA PRO A 175 -46.07 22.23 8.83
C PRO A 175 -45.25 20.93 8.78
N LEU A 176 -45.45 20.08 7.76
CA LEU A 176 -44.86 18.75 7.75
C LEU A 176 -43.34 18.80 7.55
N ALA A 177 -42.86 19.63 6.62
CA ALA A 177 -41.44 19.70 6.31
C ALA A 177 -40.60 20.16 7.51
N SER A 178 -41.03 21.21 8.21
CA SER A 178 -40.36 21.73 9.41
C SER A 178 -40.42 20.75 10.58
N ARG A 179 -41.55 20.08 10.81
CA ARG A 179 -41.67 19.00 11.82
C ARG A 179 -40.73 17.83 11.53
N VAL A 180 -40.67 17.37 10.28
CA VAL A 180 -39.82 16.23 9.88
C VAL A 180 -38.35 16.55 10.10
N ILE A 181 -37.86 17.69 9.61
CA ILE A 181 -36.44 18.04 9.74
C ILE A 181 -36.04 18.28 11.20
N VAL A 182 -36.87 18.96 12.00
CA VAL A 182 -36.61 19.16 13.42
C VAL A 182 -36.59 17.83 14.17
N ASN A 183 -37.52 16.91 13.88
CA ASN A 183 -37.51 15.60 14.49
C ASN A 183 -36.26 14.78 14.12
N ARG A 184 -35.74 14.92 12.89
CA ARG A 184 -34.47 14.30 12.47
C ARG A 184 -33.28 14.92 13.19
N LEU A 185 -33.23 16.24 13.33
CA LEU A 185 -32.19 16.91 14.14
C LEU A 185 -32.21 16.43 15.59
N TRP A 186 -33.40 16.35 16.19
CA TRP A 186 -33.59 15.80 17.53
C TRP A 186 -33.12 14.34 17.61
N HIS A 187 -33.53 13.50 16.65
CA HIS A 187 -33.10 12.10 16.58
C HIS A 187 -31.58 11.96 16.50
N HIS A 188 -30.87 12.80 15.74
CA HIS A 188 -29.41 12.74 15.68
C HIS A 188 -28.72 13.13 17.00
N LEU A 189 -29.35 13.98 17.81
CA LEU A 189 -28.80 14.40 19.11
C LEU A 189 -29.10 13.38 20.22
N TRP A 190 -30.35 12.93 20.34
CA TRP A 190 -30.82 12.03 21.40
C TRP A 190 -30.91 10.55 20.99
N GLY A 191 -30.59 10.18 19.75
CA GLY A 191 -30.73 8.81 19.22
C GLY A 191 -32.18 8.35 18.98
N ARG A 192 -33.18 9.14 19.40
CA ARG A 192 -34.61 8.86 19.24
C ARG A 192 -35.35 10.16 18.95
N GLY A 193 -36.16 10.19 17.89
CA GLY A 193 -37.00 11.34 17.57
C GLY A 193 -38.15 11.54 18.58
N ILE A 194 -38.66 12.77 18.68
CA ILE A 194 -39.90 13.09 19.40
C ILE A 194 -41.05 12.28 18.80
N ALA A 195 -41.16 12.26 17.47
CA ALA A 195 -41.86 11.21 16.74
C ALA A 195 -40.88 10.06 16.49
N THR A 196 -41.24 8.85 16.92
CA THR A 196 -40.34 7.68 16.88
C THR A 196 -39.97 7.27 15.45
N THR A 197 -40.88 7.46 14.50
CA THR A 197 -40.66 7.24 13.07
C THR A 197 -40.11 8.51 12.41
N THR A 198 -38.87 8.48 11.93
CA THR A 198 -38.26 9.62 11.23
C THR A 198 -38.73 9.81 9.79
N ASP A 199 -39.29 8.74 9.18
CA ASP A 199 -39.73 8.72 7.78
C ASP A 199 -41.25 8.61 7.59
N ASN A 200 -42.02 8.43 8.67
CA ASN A 200 -43.47 8.27 8.60
C ASN A 200 -44.19 9.13 9.63
N PHE A 201 -44.68 10.29 9.19
CA PHE A 201 -45.49 11.24 9.96
C PHE A 201 -46.99 11.12 9.64
N GLY A 202 -47.38 10.09 8.86
CA GLY A 202 -48.77 9.86 8.48
C GLY A 202 -49.57 9.10 9.54
N ARG A 203 -50.82 8.76 9.21
CA ARG A 203 -51.76 8.03 10.11
C ARG A 203 -51.27 6.64 10.56
N LEU A 204 -50.31 6.07 9.84
CA LEU A 204 -49.68 4.78 10.17
C LEU A 204 -48.45 4.93 11.08
N GLY A 205 -48.00 6.18 11.32
CA GLY A 205 -46.92 6.49 12.26
C GLY A 205 -47.40 6.56 13.71
N GLN A 206 -46.45 6.57 14.65
CA GLN A 206 -46.76 6.78 16.07
C GLN A 206 -46.89 8.28 16.37
N GLN A 207 -47.75 8.62 17.34
CA GLN A 207 -47.86 10.01 17.80
C GLN A 207 -46.55 10.47 18.48
N PRO A 208 -46.17 11.75 18.31
CA PRO A 208 -45.03 12.33 19.00
C PRO A 208 -45.18 12.21 20.52
N THR A 209 -44.08 11.98 21.23
CA THR A 209 -44.07 11.93 22.70
C THR A 209 -44.37 13.29 23.33
N HIS A 210 -43.92 14.37 22.68
CA HIS A 210 -44.10 15.76 23.10
C HIS A 210 -44.56 16.61 21.89
N PRO A 211 -45.85 16.55 21.51
CA PRO A 211 -46.33 17.18 20.29
C PRO A 211 -46.20 18.72 20.33
N GLU A 212 -46.46 19.37 21.46
CA GLU A 212 -46.33 20.82 21.60
C GLU A 212 -44.87 21.27 21.49
N LEU A 213 -43.93 20.48 22.00
CA LEU A 213 -42.49 20.74 21.85
C LEU A 213 -42.06 20.64 20.38
N LEU A 214 -42.53 19.61 19.67
CA LEU A 214 -42.23 19.45 18.25
C LEU A 214 -42.76 20.63 17.44
N ASP A 215 -43.97 21.10 17.75
CA ASP A 215 -44.58 22.25 17.09
C ASP A 215 -43.83 23.55 17.37
N PHE A 216 -43.45 23.77 18.64
CA PHE A 216 -42.62 24.91 19.02
C PHE A 216 -41.28 24.93 18.28
N LEU A 217 -40.57 23.79 18.25
CA LEU A 217 -39.28 23.69 17.58
C LEU A 217 -39.42 23.84 16.05
N ALA A 218 -40.48 23.31 15.45
CA ALA A 218 -40.77 23.46 14.03
C ALA A 218 -41.05 24.92 13.64
N ALA A 219 -41.87 25.64 14.41
CA ALA A 219 -42.11 27.06 14.21
C ALA A 219 -40.82 27.87 14.35
N LYS A 220 -40.06 27.63 15.43
CA LYS A 220 -38.77 28.27 15.66
C LYS A 220 -37.77 28.02 14.53
N PHE A 221 -37.74 26.81 13.97
CA PHE A 221 -36.84 26.49 12.86
C PHE A 221 -37.10 27.36 11.64
N VAL A 222 -38.38 27.58 11.31
CA VAL A 222 -38.81 28.43 10.20
C VAL A 222 -38.49 29.90 10.50
N GLU A 223 -38.80 30.38 11.72
CA GLU A 223 -38.48 31.75 12.18
C GLU A 223 -36.97 32.05 12.13
N ASP A 224 -36.12 31.06 12.45
CA ASP A 224 -34.66 31.15 12.37
C ASP A 224 -34.11 31.00 10.93
N GLY A 225 -35.00 31.05 9.92
CA GLY A 225 -34.64 31.00 8.50
C GLY A 225 -34.13 29.63 8.04
N TRP A 226 -34.70 28.54 8.57
CA TRP A 226 -34.34 27.16 8.23
C TRP A 226 -32.87 26.82 8.51
N SER A 227 -32.23 27.54 9.43
CA SER A 227 -30.81 27.36 9.72
C SER A 227 -30.55 26.15 10.62
N LEU A 228 -30.04 25.05 10.04
CA LEU A 228 -29.66 23.85 10.78
C LEU A 228 -28.69 24.16 11.93
N LYS A 229 -27.71 25.03 11.70
CA LYS A 229 -26.70 25.40 12.72
C LYS A 229 -27.32 26.14 13.91
N ARG A 230 -28.25 27.06 13.69
CA ARG A 230 -28.92 27.80 14.78
C ARG A 230 -29.79 26.87 15.60
N MET A 231 -30.55 25.98 14.95
CA MET A 231 -31.38 25.00 15.64
C MET A 231 -30.54 24.00 16.44
N LEU A 232 -29.47 23.46 15.85
CA LEU A 232 -28.54 22.59 16.58
C LEU A 232 -27.95 23.30 17.81
N ARG A 233 -27.48 24.55 17.66
CA ARG A 233 -27.00 25.35 18.79
C ARG A 233 -28.06 25.51 19.87
N PHE A 234 -29.30 25.79 19.50
CA PHE A 234 -30.41 25.93 20.44
C PHE A 234 -30.65 24.62 21.22
N LEU A 235 -30.67 23.48 20.52
CA LEU A 235 -30.90 22.17 21.14
C LEU A 235 -29.75 21.77 22.09
N VAL A 236 -28.48 21.93 21.69
CA VAL A 236 -27.33 21.51 22.51
C VAL A 236 -27.07 22.41 23.73
N LEU A 237 -27.65 23.61 23.74
CA LEU A 237 -27.61 24.52 24.89
C LEU A 237 -28.77 24.31 25.87
N SER A 238 -29.67 23.36 25.60
CA SER A 238 -30.78 23.04 26.50
C SER A 238 -30.34 22.19 27.69
N GLU A 239 -31.03 22.35 28.82
CA GLU A 239 -30.85 21.48 30.00
C GLU A 239 -31.08 20.01 29.65
N SER A 240 -32.03 19.71 28.76
CA SER A 240 -32.32 18.34 28.30
C SER A 240 -31.17 17.69 27.54
N PHE A 241 -30.33 18.47 26.86
CA PHE A 241 -29.13 17.95 26.18
C PHE A 241 -27.95 17.81 27.15
N GLN A 242 -27.86 18.71 28.14
CA GLN A 242 -26.77 18.75 29.12
C GLN A 242 -27.02 17.86 30.36
N ALA A 243 -28.16 17.17 30.42
CA ALA A 243 -28.51 16.27 31.50
C ALA A 243 -27.52 15.09 31.60
N THR A 244 -27.33 14.56 32.81
CA THR A 244 -26.55 13.31 33.00
C THR A 244 -27.24 12.12 32.33
N SER A 245 -26.47 11.13 31.88
CA SER A 245 -26.96 9.81 31.48
C SER A 245 -27.23 8.87 32.67
N ASP A 246 -26.84 9.25 33.89
CA ASP A 246 -27.03 8.42 35.08
C ASP A 246 -28.50 8.26 35.41
N ALA A 247 -28.90 7.01 35.65
CA ALA A 247 -30.28 6.68 35.96
C ALA A 247 -30.47 6.48 37.46
N THR A 248 -31.36 7.27 38.08
CA THR A 248 -31.78 7.03 39.46
C THR A 248 -32.76 5.86 39.54
N PRO A 249 -32.86 5.15 40.67
CA PRO A 249 -33.85 4.08 40.87
C PRO A 249 -35.29 4.52 40.56
N GLU A 250 -35.63 5.76 40.91
CA GLU A 250 -36.95 6.34 40.67
C GLU A 250 -37.20 6.59 39.18
N SER A 251 -36.20 7.11 38.45
CA SER A 251 -36.28 7.33 37.00
C SER A 251 -36.44 6.00 36.25
N LEU A 252 -35.71 4.96 36.66
CA LEU A 252 -35.82 3.62 36.08
C LEU A 252 -37.16 2.96 36.35
N ALA A 253 -37.72 3.14 37.55
CA ALA A 253 -39.01 2.58 37.92
C ALA A 253 -40.18 3.27 37.17
N GLY A 254 -40.12 4.59 37.00
CA GLY A 254 -41.18 5.36 36.34
C GLY A 254 -41.13 5.33 34.81
N ASP A 255 -39.92 5.33 34.23
CA ASP A 255 -39.71 5.32 32.77
C ASP A 255 -38.41 4.58 32.41
N PRO A 256 -38.44 3.24 32.39
CA PRO A 256 -37.26 2.43 32.08
C PRO A 256 -36.73 2.72 30.67
N THR A 257 -37.61 3.13 29.74
CA THR A 257 -37.26 3.41 28.33
C THR A 257 -36.76 4.83 28.08
N ASN A 258 -36.73 5.69 29.12
CA ASN A 258 -36.37 7.10 29.02
C ASN A 258 -37.16 7.86 27.93
N ARG A 259 -38.44 7.54 27.75
CA ARG A 259 -39.37 8.21 26.83
C ARG A 259 -39.54 9.70 27.15
N TRP A 260 -39.53 10.06 28.44
CA TRP A 260 -39.72 11.43 28.94
C TRP A 260 -38.40 12.19 29.15
N LEU A 261 -37.27 11.59 28.78
CA LEU A 261 -35.94 12.22 28.79
C LEU A 261 -35.55 12.82 30.15
N ALA A 262 -35.82 12.08 31.23
CA ALA A 262 -35.35 12.43 32.58
C ALA A 262 -33.81 12.41 32.71
N ARG A 263 -33.14 11.77 31.75
CA ARG A 263 -31.67 11.65 31.63
C ARG A 263 -31.27 11.71 30.16
N PHE A 264 -30.01 12.00 29.87
CA PHE A 264 -29.51 11.86 28.50
C PHE A 264 -29.46 10.37 28.10
N PRO A 265 -29.85 10.01 26.87
CA PRO A 265 -29.81 8.63 26.41
C PRO A 265 -28.39 8.25 25.97
N VAL A 266 -27.86 7.19 26.59
CA VAL A 266 -26.61 6.56 26.14
C VAL A 266 -26.78 6.03 24.72
N ARG A 267 -25.97 6.50 23.78
CA ARG A 267 -26.08 6.14 22.35
C ARG A 267 -24.75 5.69 21.76
N ARG A 268 -24.78 4.69 20.89
CA ARG A 268 -23.57 4.21 20.17
C ARG A 268 -23.15 5.28 19.16
N LEU A 269 -21.84 5.47 19.01
CA LEU A 269 -21.26 6.25 17.92
C LEU A 269 -21.52 5.56 16.58
N GLU A 270 -21.73 6.38 15.54
CA GLU A 270 -21.83 5.88 14.16
C GLU A 270 -20.47 5.37 13.68
N ALA A 271 -20.47 4.48 12.69
CA ALA A 271 -19.25 3.84 12.16
C ALA A 271 -18.14 4.85 11.80
N GLU A 272 -18.52 5.94 11.14
CA GLU A 272 -17.63 7.03 10.73
C GLU A 272 -17.03 7.74 11.95
N ALA A 273 -17.84 7.97 12.98
CA ALA A 273 -17.38 8.61 14.22
C ALA A 273 -16.46 7.68 15.01
N ILE A 274 -16.70 6.36 15.03
CA ILE A 274 -15.80 5.39 15.66
C ILE A 274 -14.43 5.42 14.97
N ARG A 275 -14.41 5.35 13.64
CA ARG A 275 -13.16 5.41 12.85
C ARG A 275 -12.44 6.76 13.03
N ASP A 276 -13.18 7.88 13.01
CA ASP A 276 -12.60 9.21 13.23
C ASP A 276 -12.08 9.37 14.65
N SER A 277 -12.74 8.81 15.68
CA SER A 277 -12.25 8.79 17.06
C SER A 277 -10.94 8.00 17.19
N LEU A 278 -10.81 6.86 16.52
CA LEU A 278 -9.57 6.08 16.47
C LEU A 278 -8.40 6.90 15.89
N LEU A 279 -8.65 7.66 14.82
CA LEU A 279 -7.67 8.58 14.23
C LEU A 279 -7.37 9.77 15.15
N ALA A 280 -8.38 10.32 15.82
CA ALA A 280 -8.25 11.49 16.67
C ALA A 280 -7.40 11.20 17.91
N VAL A 281 -7.70 10.12 18.64
CA VAL A 281 -6.99 9.81 19.90
C VAL A 281 -5.53 9.46 19.68
N SER A 282 -5.21 8.88 18.52
CA SER A 282 -3.85 8.54 18.10
C SER A 282 -3.10 9.71 17.43
N GLY A 283 -3.73 10.89 17.32
CA GLY A 283 -3.14 12.08 16.70
C GLY A 283 -2.92 11.95 15.19
N GLN A 284 -3.60 11.02 14.52
CA GLN A 284 -3.46 10.75 13.09
C GLN A 284 -4.54 11.41 12.25
N LEU A 285 -5.59 11.99 12.83
CA LEU A 285 -6.71 12.56 12.09
C LEU A 285 -6.28 13.76 11.24
N ASP A 286 -6.51 13.67 9.94
CA ASP A 286 -6.41 14.79 9.01
C ASP A 286 -7.78 15.51 8.90
N GLU A 287 -7.83 16.73 9.43
CA GLU A 287 -9.01 17.59 9.47
C GLU A 287 -9.21 18.43 8.20
N THR A 288 -8.35 18.27 7.18
CA THR A 288 -8.46 19.01 5.92
C THR A 288 -9.87 18.87 5.34
N MET A 289 -10.50 20.00 5.04
CA MET A 289 -11.85 20.05 4.49
C MET A 289 -11.85 20.07 2.95
N PHE A 290 -12.91 19.54 2.35
CA PHE A 290 -13.15 19.52 0.89
C PHE A 290 -12.13 18.70 0.09
N GLY A 291 -12.20 18.77 -1.25
CA GLY A 291 -11.34 17.99 -2.14
C GLY A 291 -11.88 16.59 -2.47
N PRO A 292 -11.14 15.81 -3.27
CA PRO A 292 -11.59 14.51 -3.76
C PRO A 292 -11.65 13.45 -2.65
N GLY A 293 -12.44 12.41 -2.90
CA GLY A 293 -12.52 11.26 -2.01
C GLY A 293 -11.23 10.43 -1.99
N VAL A 294 -10.95 9.81 -0.84
CA VAL A 294 -9.70 9.11 -0.53
C VAL A 294 -9.93 7.60 -0.30
N PRO A 295 -8.90 6.75 -0.44
CA PRO A 295 -9.01 5.33 -0.06
C PRO A 295 -9.24 5.14 1.45
N GLY A 296 -9.77 3.98 1.86
CA GLY A 296 -10.14 3.70 3.25
C GLY A 296 -8.99 3.69 4.27
N ASN A 297 -7.76 3.48 3.81
CA ASN A 297 -6.54 3.57 4.64
C ASN A 297 -6.04 5.02 4.85
N SER A 298 -6.75 6.02 4.33
CA SER A 298 -6.40 7.43 4.50
C SER A 298 -6.64 7.92 5.93
N ARG A 299 -5.85 8.90 6.35
CA ARG A 299 -5.99 9.59 7.64
C ARG A 299 -7.11 10.62 7.71
N ARG A 300 -7.75 10.92 6.57
CA ARG A 300 -8.85 11.87 6.52
C ARG A 300 -10.09 11.34 7.23
N ARG A 301 -10.93 12.29 7.67
CA ARG A 301 -12.27 12.00 8.18
C ARG A 301 -13.02 11.05 7.26
N SER A 302 -13.77 10.13 7.86
CA SER A 302 -14.45 9.02 7.20
C SER A 302 -15.47 9.50 6.16
N ILE A 303 -16.00 10.71 6.30
CA ILE A 303 -16.88 11.35 5.30
C ILE A 303 -16.22 11.57 3.93
N TYR A 304 -14.88 11.56 3.86
CA TYR A 304 -14.13 11.68 2.61
C TYR A 304 -13.68 10.32 2.06
N VAL A 305 -13.93 9.21 2.77
CA VAL A 305 -13.57 7.88 2.30
C VAL A 305 -14.48 7.48 1.14
N ASN A 306 -13.87 6.95 0.08
CA ASN A 306 -14.57 6.53 -1.13
C ASN A 306 -15.54 5.38 -0.83
N VAL A 307 -16.83 5.59 -1.14
CA VAL A 307 -17.85 4.54 -1.05
C VAL A 307 -17.92 3.79 -2.38
N ARG A 308 -17.47 2.53 -2.39
CA ARG A 308 -17.55 1.64 -3.56
C ARG A 308 -18.68 0.64 -3.35
N ARG A 309 -19.77 0.76 -4.11
CA ARG A 309 -21.01 -0.04 -3.91
C ARG A 309 -20.77 -1.55 -3.80
N ASN A 310 -19.78 -2.09 -4.52
CA ASN A 310 -19.48 -3.53 -4.56
C ASN A 310 -18.27 -3.92 -3.67
N ASN A 311 -17.70 -2.98 -2.93
CA ASN A 311 -16.55 -3.22 -2.04
C ASN A 311 -16.57 -2.18 -0.92
N LEU A 312 -17.50 -2.36 0.03
CA LEU A 312 -17.64 -1.48 1.18
C LEU A 312 -16.45 -1.64 2.13
N ASP A 313 -16.16 -0.60 2.89
CA ASP A 313 -15.09 -0.63 3.88
C ASP A 313 -15.44 -1.64 5.01
N PRO A 314 -14.58 -2.62 5.31
CA PRO A 314 -14.89 -3.66 6.30
C PRO A 314 -15.13 -3.11 7.71
N LEU A 315 -14.33 -2.14 8.14
CA LEU A 315 -14.44 -1.55 9.47
C LEU A 315 -15.76 -0.77 9.58
N LEU A 316 -16.06 0.08 8.59
CA LEU A 316 -17.31 0.85 8.61
C LEU A 316 -18.54 -0.08 8.56
N SER A 317 -18.47 -1.13 7.74
CA SER A 317 -19.56 -2.12 7.60
C SER A 317 -19.80 -2.89 8.91
N ALA A 318 -18.73 -3.26 9.63
CA ALA A 318 -18.84 -3.94 10.92
C ALA A 318 -19.65 -3.13 11.95
N PHE A 319 -19.59 -1.80 11.87
CA PHE A 319 -20.29 -0.87 12.77
C PHE A 319 -21.60 -0.31 12.20
N ASP A 320 -22.24 -1.03 11.28
CA ASP A 320 -23.54 -0.72 10.69
C ASP A 320 -23.55 0.57 9.84
N ALA A 321 -22.47 0.84 9.09
CA ALA A 321 -22.52 1.87 8.04
C ALA A 321 -23.62 1.55 7.01
N PRO A 322 -24.47 2.52 6.62
CA PRO A 322 -25.60 2.28 5.75
C PRO A 322 -25.12 1.90 4.35
N GLU A 323 -25.73 0.86 3.80
CA GLU A 323 -25.48 0.47 2.42
C GLU A 323 -25.97 1.57 1.46
N PRO A 324 -25.15 1.99 0.48
CA PRO A 324 -25.49 3.08 -0.46
C PRO A 324 -26.49 2.65 -1.55
N SER A 325 -27.22 1.57 -1.33
CA SER A 325 -28.22 0.98 -2.23
C SER A 325 -29.65 1.47 -1.93
N SER A 326 -29.88 2.02 -0.74
CA SER A 326 -31.20 2.47 -0.28
C SER A 326 -31.10 3.68 0.65
N THR A 327 -32.21 4.36 0.86
CA THR A 327 -32.33 5.47 1.82
C THR A 327 -32.62 4.94 3.23
N ARG A 328 -31.99 5.54 4.25
CA ARG A 328 -32.18 5.19 5.66
C ARG A 328 -32.48 6.46 6.47
N GLY A 329 -33.67 6.57 7.07
CA GLY A 329 -33.97 7.66 8.02
C GLY A 329 -33.58 7.37 9.47
N VAL A 330 -33.30 6.11 9.81
CA VAL A 330 -32.68 5.68 11.07
C VAL A 330 -31.58 4.68 10.72
N ARG A 331 -30.40 4.83 11.31
CA ARG A 331 -29.29 3.89 11.11
C ARG A 331 -29.48 2.67 12.01
N ASP A 332 -29.18 1.50 11.47
CA ASP A 332 -29.20 0.26 12.24
C ASP A 332 -28.12 0.33 13.34
N THR A 333 -28.43 -0.19 14.52
CA THR A 333 -27.49 -0.25 15.65
C THR A 333 -27.54 -1.65 16.21
N THR A 334 -26.65 -2.52 15.73
CA THR A 334 -26.49 -3.88 16.22
C THR A 334 -25.47 -3.91 17.36
N ASN A 335 -25.56 -4.96 18.18
CA ASN A 335 -24.59 -5.25 19.24
C ASN A 335 -24.19 -6.72 19.10
N VAL A 336 -23.30 -6.99 18.14
CA VAL A 336 -22.86 -8.34 17.77
C VAL A 336 -21.41 -8.57 18.19
N PRO A 337 -21.02 -9.79 18.61
CA PRO A 337 -19.64 -10.07 19.01
C PRO A 337 -18.59 -9.73 17.96
N ALA A 338 -18.96 -9.77 16.67
CA ALA A 338 -18.09 -9.40 15.56
C ALA A 338 -17.56 -7.96 15.67
N GLN A 339 -18.34 -7.03 16.24
CA GLN A 339 -17.90 -5.64 16.44
C GLN A 339 -16.78 -5.55 17.47
N SER A 340 -16.91 -6.22 18.62
CA SER A 340 -15.85 -6.29 19.63
C SER A 340 -14.61 -6.99 19.08
N LEU A 341 -14.79 -8.09 18.32
CA LEU A 341 -13.68 -8.79 17.68
C LEU A 341 -12.97 -7.93 16.62
N THR A 342 -13.71 -7.03 15.96
CA THR A 342 -13.14 -6.07 15.01
C THR A 342 -12.22 -5.09 15.75
N LEU A 343 -12.65 -4.47 16.86
CA LEU A 343 -11.77 -3.60 17.67
C LEU A 343 -10.55 -4.35 18.22
N LEU A 344 -10.72 -5.63 18.55
CA LEU A 344 -9.63 -6.42 19.11
C LEU A 344 -8.56 -6.78 18.07
N ASN A 345 -8.95 -7.06 16.83
CA ASN A 345 -8.06 -7.71 15.85
C ASN A 345 -7.82 -6.93 14.56
N ASP A 346 -8.60 -5.88 14.28
CA ASP A 346 -8.43 -5.15 13.03
C ASP A 346 -7.04 -4.48 12.98
N PRO A 347 -6.24 -4.70 11.91
CA PRO A 347 -4.91 -4.11 11.79
C PRO A 347 -4.89 -2.58 11.89
N PHE A 348 -5.95 -1.91 11.44
CA PHE A 348 -6.09 -0.47 11.59
C PHE A 348 -6.17 -0.09 13.07
N VAL A 349 -6.99 -0.77 13.86
CA VAL A 349 -7.14 -0.49 15.30
C VAL A 349 -5.85 -0.76 16.06
N LEU A 350 -5.15 -1.85 15.74
CA LEU A 350 -3.85 -2.19 16.31
C LEU A 350 -2.77 -1.15 15.99
N GLU A 351 -2.79 -0.61 14.77
CA GLU A 351 -1.88 0.46 14.35
C GLU A 351 -2.22 1.79 15.06
N GLN A 352 -3.50 2.14 15.20
CA GLN A 352 -3.90 3.33 15.94
C GLN A 352 -3.51 3.25 17.43
N ALA A 353 -3.65 2.08 18.06
CA ALA A 353 -3.18 1.84 19.43
C ALA A 353 -1.66 2.04 19.55
N LYS A 354 -0.90 1.54 18.57
CA LYS A 354 0.54 1.73 18.49
C LYS A 354 0.93 3.19 18.38
N GLN A 355 0.39 3.90 17.39
CA GLN A 355 0.66 5.31 17.16
C GLN A 355 0.29 6.16 18.37
N TRP A 356 -0.81 5.84 19.04
CA TRP A 356 -1.24 6.54 20.25
C TRP A 356 -0.26 6.37 21.41
N ALA A 357 0.17 5.14 21.68
CA ALA A 357 1.13 4.87 22.75
C ALA A 357 2.49 5.52 22.47
N ASP A 358 2.96 5.49 21.22
CA ASP A 358 4.22 6.12 20.83
C ASP A 358 4.15 7.65 20.97
N ALA A 359 3.01 8.26 20.61
CA ALA A 359 2.77 9.70 20.78
C ALA A 359 2.78 10.11 22.27
N VAL A 360 2.03 9.40 23.12
CA VAL A 360 1.97 9.69 24.57
C VAL A 360 3.30 9.41 25.26
N SER A 361 4.03 8.38 24.83
CA SER A 361 5.37 8.09 25.35
C SER A 361 6.39 9.17 24.98
N SER A 362 6.21 9.84 23.84
CA SER A 362 7.09 10.93 23.38
C SER A 362 6.76 12.27 24.02
N GLU A 363 5.48 12.50 24.39
CA GLU A 363 5.00 13.74 25.01
C GLU A 363 5.52 13.91 26.46
N PHE A 364 5.63 12.81 27.20
CA PHE A 364 6.09 12.80 28.58
C PHE A 364 7.47 12.13 28.66
N GLY A 365 8.40 12.69 29.43
CA GLY A 365 9.79 12.21 29.59
C GLY A 365 9.93 10.81 30.22
N GLU A 366 10.97 10.57 31.01
CA GLU A 366 11.17 9.23 31.59
C GLU A 366 9.98 8.75 32.45
N SER A 367 9.75 7.44 32.42
CA SER A 367 8.67 6.77 33.14
C SER A 367 8.93 6.79 34.65
N ASP A 368 8.54 7.88 35.30
CA ASP A 368 8.36 7.94 36.76
C ASP A 368 6.87 7.82 37.13
N GLU A 369 6.57 7.66 38.42
CA GLU A 369 5.22 7.48 38.93
C GLU A 369 4.29 8.67 38.60
N THR A 370 4.84 9.89 38.58
CA THR A 370 4.10 11.12 38.31
C THR A 370 3.75 11.22 36.82
N ASN A 371 4.73 11.00 35.95
CA ASN A 371 4.55 11.00 34.50
C ASN A 371 3.64 9.86 34.05
N SER A 372 3.71 8.69 34.70
CA SER A 372 2.82 7.56 34.40
C SER A 372 1.35 7.88 34.70
N ALA A 373 1.06 8.52 35.84
CA ALA A 373 -0.31 9.00 36.12
C ALA A 373 -0.78 10.04 35.09
N ARG A 374 0.07 11.00 34.74
CA ARG A 374 -0.27 12.03 33.73
C ARG A 374 -0.53 11.44 32.35
N ARG A 375 0.24 10.42 31.94
CA ARG A 375 0.01 9.66 30.70
C ARG A 375 -1.36 8.97 30.72
N ILE A 376 -1.69 8.28 31.82
CA ILE A 376 -3.00 7.63 32.00
C ILE A 376 -4.13 8.68 31.92
N GLU A 377 -4.03 9.79 32.65
CA GLU A 377 -5.02 10.88 32.60
C GLU A 377 -5.17 11.44 31.19
N ARG A 378 -4.06 11.67 30.48
CA ARG A 378 -4.06 12.17 29.09
C ARG A 378 -4.77 11.22 28.14
N MET A 379 -4.49 9.92 28.24
CA MET A 379 -5.13 8.88 27.42
C MET A 379 -6.61 8.74 27.76
N TRP A 380 -6.96 8.74 29.04
CA TRP A 380 -8.34 8.61 29.50
C TRP A 380 -9.21 9.78 29.03
N LEU A 381 -8.70 11.02 29.16
CA LEU A 381 -9.40 12.21 28.69
C LEU A 381 -9.57 12.19 27.17
N ALA A 382 -8.57 11.74 26.41
CA ALA A 382 -8.69 11.59 24.96
C ALA A 382 -9.73 10.53 24.56
N ALA A 383 -9.77 9.39 25.28
CA ALA A 383 -10.65 8.27 24.98
C ALA A 383 -12.12 8.56 25.32
N PHE A 384 -12.36 9.17 26.48
CA PHE A 384 -13.68 9.21 27.11
C PHE A 384 -14.17 10.62 27.44
N GLY A 385 -13.37 11.67 27.20
CA GLY A 385 -13.77 13.06 27.43
C GLY A 385 -13.93 13.45 28.91
N ARG A 386 -13.47 12.61 29.84
CA ARG A 386 -13.49 12.86 31.30
C ARG A 386 -12.17 12.46 31.96
N SER A 387 -11.94 12.89 33.18
CA SER A 387 -10.82 12.39 34.00
C SER A 387 -11.10 10.96 34.51
N PRO A 388 -10.06 10.13 34.68
CA PRO A 388 -10.20 8.84 35.33
C PRO A 388 -10.48 9.00 36.83
N THR A 389 -11.18 8.03 37.41
CA THR A 389 -11.33 7.89 38.87
C THR A 389 -10.04 7.34 39.50
N SER A 390 -9.91 7.44 40.82
CA SER A 390 -8.75 6.87 41.56
C SER A 390 -8.60 5.37 41.31
N ASP A 391 -9.71 4.65 41.22
CA ASP A 391 -9.73 3.20 41.03
C ASP A 391 -9.34 2.83 39.60
N GLU A 392 -9.75 3.64 38.61
CA GLU A 392 -9.35 3.48 37.20
C GLU A 392 -7.84 3.74 37.02
N ILE A 393 -7.28 4.76 37.69
CA ILE A 393 -5.82 5.00 37.70
C ILE A 393 -5.10 3.81 38.33
N ALA A 394 -5.57 3.32 39.49
CA ALA A 394 -4.96 2.18 40.17
C ALA A 394 -4.98 0.92 39.31
N ALA A 395 -6.11 0.64 38.63
CA ALA A 395 -6.24 -0.49 37.71
C ALA A 395 -5.29 -0.38 36.51
N CYS A 396 -5.16 0.81 35.90
CA CYS A 396 -4.23 1.04 34.80
C CYS A 396 -2.77 0.82 35.23
N ARG A 397 -2.38 1.31 36.41
CA ARG A 397 -1.04 1.10 36.97
C ARG A 397 -0.75 -0.37 37.24
N ALA A 398 -1.69 -1.09 37.85
CA ALA A 398 -1.56 -2.53 38.09
C ALA A 398 -1.41 -3.30 36.77
N PHE A 399 -2.21 -2.96 35.77
CA PHE A 399 -2.11 -3.54 34.43
C PHE A 399 -0.73 -3.31 33.81
N LEU A 400 -0.24 -2.07 33.81
CA LEU A 400 1.09 -1.73 33.26
C LEU A 400 2.22 -2.49 33.97
N SER A 401 2.20 -2.54 35.31
CA SER A 401 3.18 -3.29 36.11
C SER A 401 3.19 -4.78 35.75
N GLU A 402 2.02 -5.41 35.65
CA GLU A 402 1.92 -6.83 35.26
C GLU A 402 2.47 -7.07 33.84
N ARG A 403 2.22 -6.14 32.91
CA ARG A 403 2.76 -6.24 31.55
C ARG A 403 4.29 -6.09 31.54
N GLU A 404 4.83 -5.13 32.29
CA GLU A 404 6.28 -4.90 32.40
C GLU A 404 7.01 -6.11 33.01
N GLU A 405 6.44 -6.71 34.06
CA GLU A 405 6.97 -7.94 34.67
C GLU A 405 6.99 -9.10 33.67
N ARG A 406 5.89 -9.30 32.93
CA ARG A 406 5.81 -10.34 31.90
C ARG A 406 6.85 -10.12 30.79
N LEU A 407 7.05 -8.89 30.34
CA LEU A 407 8.08 -8.57 29.33
C LEU A 407 9.49 -8.82 29.84
N THR A 408 9.74 -8.50 31.11
CA THR A 408 11.02 -8.78 31.77
C THR A 408 11.27 -10.29 31.85
N GLU A 409 10.25 -11.08 32.19
CA GLU A 409 10.36 -12.55 32.22
C GLU A 409 10.60 -13.13 30.82
N VAL A 410 9.90 -12.64 29.80
CA VAL A 410 10.14 -13.06 28.40
C VAL A 410 11.56 -12.71 27.96
N ALA A 411 12.05 -11.51 28.29
CA ALA A 411 13.42 -11.10 27.98
C ALA A 411 14.45 -12.01 28.67
N ARG A 412 14.23 -12.35 29.94
CA ARG A 412 15.07 -13.28 30.71
C ARG A 412 15.06 -14.69 30.12
N GLN A 413 13.89 -15.20 29.71
CA GLN A 413 13.76 -16.49 29.05
C GLN A 413 14.48 -16.52 27.71
N ARG A 414 14.37 -15.44 26.92
CA ARG A 414 15.06 -15.27 25.65
C ARG A 414 16.58 -15.30 25.84
N GLU A 415 17.11 -14.54 26.81
CA GLU A 415 18.54 -14.51 27.13
C GLU A 415 19.03 -15.88 27.59
N ARG A 416 18.26 -16.56 28.45
CA ARG A 416 18.55 -17.92 28.92
C ARG A 416 18.64 -18.89 27.74
N LEU A 417 17.62 -18.94 26.88
CA LEU A 417 17.59 -19.83 25.72
C LEU A 417 18.73 -19.53 24.75
N THR A 418 19.03 -18.25 24.51
CA THR A 418 20.15 -17.82 23.65
C THR A 418 21.49 -18.32 24.20
N THR A 419 21.69 -18.19 25.52
CA THR A 419 22.89 -18.68 26.20
C THR A 419 22.99 -20.20 26.11
N GLU A 420 21.89 -20.90 26.40
CA GLU A 420 21.84 -22.36 26.35
C GLU A 420 22.15 -22.88 24.93
N ILE A 421 21.62 -22.23 23.88
CA ILE A 421 21.93 -22.55 22.47
C ILE A 421 23.42 -22.34 22.18
N ALA A 422 23.99 -21.21 22.61
CA ALA A 422 25.40 -20.89 22.39
C ALA A 422 26.34 -21.93 23.06
N GLU A 423 26.06 -22.30 24.31
CA GLU A 423 26.81 -23.32 25.04
C GLU A 423 26.81 -24.67 24.33
N ARG A 424 25.65 -25.08 23.79
CA ARG A 424 25.49 -26.37 23.11
C ARG A 424 26.15 -26.38 21.74
N ARG A 425 26.09 -25.26 21.02
CA ARG A 425 26.84 -25.08 19.76
C ARG A 425 28.36 -25.10 20.00
N GLU A 426 28.84 -24.51 21.08
CA GLU A 426 30.26 -24.58 21.44
C GLU A 426 30.67 -25.99 21.92
N ALA A 427 29.78 -26.70 22.61
CA ALA A 427 30.00 -28.12 22.92
C ALA A 427 30.05 -28.98 21.65
N LEU A 428 29.15 -28.75 20.69
CA LEU A 428 29.19 -29.40 19.37
C LEU A 428 30.53 -29.12 18.68
N ARG A 429 30.95 -27.85 18.61
CA ARG A 429 32.23 -27.46 18.00
C ARG A 429 33.42 -28.19 18.59
N ARG A 430 33.48 -28.35 19.92
CA ARG A 430 34.57 -29.08 20.60
C ARG A 430 34.68 -30.55 20.19
N ILE A 431 33.57 -31.17 19.80
CA ILE A 431 33.52 -32.58 19.37
C ILE A 431 33.76 -32.69 17.86
N THR A 432 33.29 -31.71 17.09
CA THR A 432 33.41 -31.72 15.63
C THR A 432 34.80 -31.28 15.15
N GLU A 433 35.45 -30.31 15.82
CA GLU A 433 36.73 -29.74 15.36
C GLU A 433 37.86 -30.78 15.23
N PRO A 434 38.06 -31.72 16.18
CA PRO A 434 39.07 -32.77 16.03
C PRO A 434 38.77 -33.73 14.86
N VAL A 435 37.49 -33.96 14.55
CA VAL A 435 37.06 -34.78 13.42
C VAL A 435 37.29 -34.03 12.11
N HIS A 436 36.97 -32.73 12.07
CA HIS A 436 37.31 -31.85 10.95
C HIS A 436 38.81 -31.84 10.66
N ALA A 437 39.65 -31.71 11.69
CA ALA A 437 41.10 -31.75 11.56
C ALA A 437 41.58 -33.08 10.95
N ARG A 438 41.07 -34.23 11.44
CA ARG A 438 41.41 -35.56 10.89
C ARG A 438 40.99 -35.72 9.43
N ILE A 439 39.79 -35.28 9.06
CA ILE A 439 39.32 -35.35 7.66
C ILE A 439 40.18 -34.44 6.77
N ARG A 440 40.55 -33.24 7.24
CA ARG A 440 41.46 -32.32 6.53
C ARG A 440 42.84 -32.95 6.33
N GLU A 441 43.37 -33.62 7.34
CA GLU A 441 44.67 -34.30 7.29
C GLU A 441 44.66 -35.53 6.36
N GLN A 442 43.59 -36.34 6.42
CA GLN A 442 43.38 -37.50 5.52
C GLN A 442 43.21 -37.11 4.07
N ARG A 443 42.70 -35.89 3.78
CA ARG A 443 42.54 -35.39 2.41
C ARG A 443 43.86 -35.08 1.71
N GLY A 444 44.96 -34.87 2.45
CA GLY A 444 46.32 -34.70 1.91
C GLY A 444 46.51 -33.47 1.02
N SER A 445 47.75 -32.99 0.94
CA SER A 445 48.23 -31.93 0.05
C SER A 445 48.09 -32.32 -1.43
N GLN A 446 46.88 -32.29 -1.99
CA GLN A 446 46.70 -32.13 -3.42
C GLN A 446 46.74 -30.63 -3.71
N THR A 447 47.69 -30.20 -4.52
CA THR A 447 47.74 -28.85 -5.11
C THR A 447 46.45 -28.62 -5.89
N ARG A 448 45.47 -28.04 -5.20
CA ARG A 448 44.21 -27.56 -5.77
C ARG A 448 44.46 -26.16 -6.35
N PRO A 449 43.74 -25.75 -7.41
CA PRO A 449 43.71 -24.34 -7.76
C PRO A 449 43.25 -23.58 -6.52
N ALA A 450 44.06 -22.62 -6.07
CA ALA A 450 43.68 -21.76 -4.95
C ALA A 450 42.38 -21.06 -5.35
N GLY A 451 41.39 -21.06 -4.45
CA GLY A 451 40.23 -20.16 -4.60
C GLY A 451 40.69 -18.70 -4.70
N PRO A 452 39.76 -17.75 -4.94
CA PRO A 452 40.13 -16.35 -5.13
C PRO A 452 41.02 -15.85 -4.00
N VAL A 453 42.08 -15.11 -4.33
CA VAL A 453 42.97 -14.44 -3.37
C VAL A 453 42.83 -12.93 -3.47
N ASP A 454 43.15 -12.22 -2.39
CA ASP A 454 43.26 -10.76 -2.40
C ASP A 454 44.57 -10.33 -3.10
N ASP A 455 44.75 -9.02 -3.28
CA ASP A 455 45.95 -8.44 -3.89
C ASP A 455 47.24 -8.77 -3.11
N ALA A 456 47.13 -9.21 -1.85
CA ALA A 456 48.23 -9.64 -0.99
C ALA A 456 48.46 -11.16 -1.02
N GLY A 457 47.68 -11.92 -1.81
CA GLY A 457 47.78 -13.37 -1.94
C GLY A 457 47.09 -14.15 -0.81
N ASN A 458 46.31 -13.50 0.06
CA ASN A 458 45.54 -14.18 1.09
C ASN A 458 44.24 -14.77 0.50
N PRO A 459 43.79 -15.95 0.96
CA PRO A 459 42.51 -16.51 0.51
C PRO A 459 41.33 -15.58 0.81
N LEU A 460 40.55 -15.24 -0.22
CA LEU A 460 39.26 -14.59 -0.08
C LEU A 460 38.20 -15.64 0.23
N LEU A 461 37.68 -15.59 1.45
CA LEU A 461 36.62 -16.47 1.90
C LEU A 461 35.25 -15.80 1.70
N PRO A 462 34.23 -16.52 1.21
CA PRO A 462 32.86 -16.02 1.23
C PRO A 462 32.37 -15.95 2.67
N ILE A 463 31.44 -15.04 2.94
CA ILE A 463 30.80 -14.89 4.25
C ILE A 463 29.75 -15.99 4.53
N ALA A 464 29.31 -16.69 3.48
CA ALA A 464 28.46 -17.86 3.56
C ALA A 464 28.64 -18.79 2.35
N ARG A 465 28.54 -20.09 2.56
CA ARG A 465 28.65 -21.11 1.49
C ARG A 465 27.75 -22.29 1.77
N TRP A 466 27.00 -22.73 0.76
CA TRP A 466 26.16 -23.91 0.82
C TRP A 466 26.61 -24.91 -0.24
N GLU A 467 26.96 -26.11 0.19
CA GLU A 467 27.44 -27.19 -0.69
C GLU A 467 26.31 -28.11 -1.16
N PHE A 468 25.15 -28.11 -0.49
CA PHE A 468 23.96 -28.93 -0.80
C PHE A 468 24.20 -30.44 -0.99
N ASP A 469 25.36 -30.96 -0.57
CA ASP A 469 25.70 -32.38 -0.61
C ASP A 469 24.77 -33.23 0.27
N ASP A 470 24.56 -32.78 1.52
CA ASP A 470 23.84 -33.55 2.55
C ASP A 470 22.82 -32.73 3.35
N ASP A 471 22.97 -31.39 3.44
CA ASP A 471 22.04 -30.52 4.15
C ASP A 471 21.87 -29.13 3.47
N LEU A 472 21.01 -28.28 4.05
CA LEU A 472 20.77 -26.89 3.61
C LEU A 472 21.57 -25.88 4.42
N ARG A 473 22.57 -26.32 5.19
CA ARG A 473 23.27 -25.45 6.13
C ARG A 473 24.40 -24.70 5.44
N ASP A 474 24.53 -23.44 5.81
CA ASP A 474 25.73 -22.67 5.57
C ASP A 474 26.92 -23.35 6.27
N SER A 475 27.93 -23.71 5.49
CA SER A 475 29.16 -24.42 5.90
C SER A 475 30.23 -23.51 6.47
N ILE A 476 30.07 -22.19 6.36
CA ILE A 476 31.03 -21.18 6.84
C ILE A 476 30.43 -20.34 7.96
N GLY A 477 29.23 -19.82 7.74
CA GLY A 477 28.54 -18.93 8.67
C GLY A 477 27.35 -19.58 9.38
N ASN A 478 26.33 -18.77 9.65
CA ASN A 478 25.10 -19.18 10.34
C ASN A 478 23.84 -18.95 9.48
N LEU A 479 23.99 -18.70 8.17
CA LEU A 479 22.86 -18.45 7.26
C LEU A 479 22.22 -19.77 6.80
N HIS A 480 21.87 -20.63 7.74
CA HIS A 480 21.30 -21.95 7.43
C HIS A 480 19.96 -21.82 6.71
N GLY A 481 19.76 -22.64 5.68
CA GLY A 481 18.56 -22.69 4.87
C GLY A 481 17.46 -23.57 5.45
N VAL A 482 16.22 -23.20 5.17
CA VAL A 482 15.01 -23.95 5.47
C VAL A 482 14.22 -24.14 4.17
N ALA A 483 13.97 -25.39 3.80
CA ALA A 483 13.15 -25.72 2.64
C ALA A 483 11.70 -25.25 2.81
N LYS A 484 11.12 -24.77 1.70
CA LYS A 484 9.72 -24.37 1.56
C LYS A 484 9.11 -25.06 0.35
N GLY A 485 7.88 -25.54 0.49
CA GLY A 485 7.24 -26.39 -0.53
C GLY A 485 7.96 -27.73 -0.67
N ASN A 486 8.12 -28.22 -1.90
CA ASN A 486 8.75 -29.51 -2.22
C ASN A 486 10.27 -29.44 -2.43
N ALA A 487 10.93 -28.34 -2.02
CA ALA A 487 12.37 -28.19 -2.14
C ALA A 487 13.04 -29.31 -1.34
N ARG A 488 13.89 -30.09 -2.00
CA ARG A 488 14.52 -31.26 -1.39
C ARG A 488 15.95 -31.42 -1.86
N LEU A 489 16.74 -32.11 -1.06
CA LEU A 489 18.09 -32.49 -1.45
C LEU A 489 18.07 -33.82 -2.19
N GLU A 490 18.73 -33.87 -3.34
CA GLU A 490 18.83 -35.07 -4.16
C GLU A 490 20.14 -35.06 -4.95
N ALA A 491 20.99 -36.06 -4.72
CA ALA A 491 22.28 -36.22 -5.41
C ALA A 491 23.16 -34.96 -5.37
N GLY A 492 23.32 -34.39 -4.17
CA GLY A 492 24.20 -33.25 -3.90
C GLY A 492 23.74 -31.92 -4.48
N ALA A 493 22.42 -31.71 -4.56
CA ALA A 493 21.84 -30.45 -5.00
C ALA A 493 20.46 -30.25 -4.37
N ILE A 494 20.04 -28.99 -4.25
CA ILE A 494 18.63 -28.67 -4.06
C ILE A 494 17.91 -28.90 -5.39
N VAL A 495 16.85 -29.72 -5.37
CA VAL A 495 15.91 -29.87 -6.48
C VAL A 495 14.71 -28.96 -6.26
N LEU A 496 14.41 -28.15 -7.28
CA LEU A 496 13.35 -27.15 -7.27
C LEU A 496 12.39 -27.43 -8.44
N ASP A 497 11.11 -27.57 -8.10
CA ASP A 497 10.04 -27.96 -9.03
C ASP A 497 9.34 -26.76 -9.72
N GLY A 498 9.89 -25.54 -9.60
CA GLY A 498 9.23 -24.32 -10.05
C GLY A 498 8.10 -23.84 -9.14
N GLN A 499 7.95 -24.41 -7.95
CA GLN A 499 6.97 -23.97 -6.92
C GLN A 499 7.55 -23.98 -5.50
N SER A 500 8.82 -24.36 -5.36
CA SER A 500 9.52 -24.55 -4.10
C SER A 500 10.80 -23.72 -4.05
N PHE A 501 11.30 -23.48 -2.84
CA PHE A 501 12.49 -22.67 -2.60
C PHE A 501 13.09 -22.97 -1.23
N VAL A 502 14.26 -22.40 -0.95
CA VAL A 502 14.91 -22.44 0.37
C VAL A 502 15.10 -21.00 0.85
N GLU A 503 14.81 -20.77 2.12
CA GLU A 503 14.93 -19.47 2.80
C GLU A 503 16.01 -19.55 3.89
N THR A 504 16.95 -18.61 3.94
CA THR A 504 18.03 -18.60 4.94
C THR A 504 17.64 -17.83 6.21
N ALA A 505 18.39 -18.05 7.29
CA ALA A 505 18.38 -17.12 8.42
C ALA A 505 18.74 -15.67 7.97
N PRO A 506 18.30 -14.62 8.70
CA PRO A 506 18.64 -13.24 8.38
C PRO A 506 20.15 -12.94 8.44
N LEU A 507 20.60 -12.02 7.59
CA LEU A 507 21.95 -11.46 7.58
C LEU A 507 22.29 -10.87 8.96
N LYS A 508 23.53 -11.05 9.41
CA LYS A 508 24.01 -10.49 10.69
C LYS A 508 24.86 -9.24 10.56
N GLN A 509 25.18 -8.86 9.33
CA GLN A 509 25.88 -7.64 8.99
C GLN A 509 25.24 -7.00 7.75
N PRO A 510 25.30 -5.67 7.61
CA PRO A 510 24.77 -5.00 6.44
C PRO A 510 25.55 -5.39 5.19
N LEU A 511 24.86 -5.54 4.06
CA LEU A 511 25.43 -5.97 2.79
C LEU A 511 25.12 -4.93 1.71
N LYS A 512 26.14 -4.25 1.20
CA LYS A 512 26.02 -3.22 0.15
C LYS A 512 26.69 -3.66 -1.14
N THR A 513 28.02 -3.64 -1.12
CA THR A 513 28.87 -4.28 -2.13
C THR A 513 28.80 -5.79 -1.91
N LYS A 514 28.67 -6.57 -2.99
CA LYS A 514 28.50 -8.02 -2.87
C LYS A 514 28.77 -8.76 -4.16
N THR A 515 29.04 -10.05 -4.03
CA THR A 515 29.05 -11.01 -5.13
C THR A 515 28.11 -12.16 -4.79
N LEU A 516 27.10 -12.38 -5.63
CA LEU A 516 26.24 -13.57 -5.58
C LEU A 516 26.80 -14.60 -6.55
N GLU A 517 26.98 -15.84 -6.12
CA GLU A 517 27.61 -16.88 -6.93
C GLU A 517 26.90 -18.23 -6.73
N ALA A 518 26.59 -18.94 -7.81
CA ALA A 518 25.93 -20.23 -7.76
C ALA A 518 26.34 -21.18 -8.89
N TRP A 519 26.25 -22.47 -8.63
CA TRP A 519 26.40 -23.56 -9.60
C TRP A 519 25.05 -24.23 -9.78
N VAL A 520 24.54 -24.22 -11.00
CA VAL A 520 23.17 -24.63 -11.30
C VAL A 520 23.09 -25.58 -12.48
N ARG A 521 22.12 -26.50 -12.41
CA ARG A 521 21.68 -27.33 -13.53
C ARG A 521 20.23 -27.00 -13.83
N LEU A 522 19.93 -26.62 -15.05
CA LEU A 522 18.58 -26.22 -15.44
C LEU A 522 17.88 -27.39 -16.12
N ASP A 523 16.78 -27.86 -15.52
CA ASP A 523 15.98 -28.96 -16.05
C ASP A 523 15.07 -28.50 -17.21
N ASP A 524 14.64 -27.23 -17.18
CA ASP A 524 13.86 -26.57 -18.24
C ASP A 524 14.48 -25.23 -18.63
N LEU A 525 14.93 -25.10 -19.88
CA LEU A 525 15.47 -23.84 -20.40
C LEU A 525 14.39 -22.84 -20.83
N ASN A 526 13.13 -23.26 -20.96
CA ASN A 526 12.03 -22.40 -21.41
C ASN A 526 11.25 -21.76 -20.24
N GLN A 527 11.71 -21.94 -19.00
CA GLN A 527 11.18 -21.24 -17.83
C GLN A 527 11.34 -19.71 -17.96
N ARG A 528 10.39 -18.96 -17.38
CA ARG A 528 10.28 -17.50 -17.56
C ARG A 528 10.56 -16.72 -16.28
N GLY A 529 11.81 -16.61 -15.85
CA GLY A 529 12.22 -15.68 -14.78
C GLY A 529 12.46 -16.28 -13.40
N GLY A 530 12.92 -17.52 -13.32
CA GLY A 530 13.23 -18.19 -12.04
C GLY A 530 14.46 -17.60 -11.34
N GLY A 531 14.33 -17.31 -10.04
CA GLY A 531 15.44 -16.81 -9.21
C GLY A 531 16.34 -17.95 -8.71
N VAL A 532 17.63 -17.90 -9.03
CA VAL A 532 18.62 -18.88 -8.56
C VAL A 532 19.02 -18.57 -7.12
N MET A 533 19.57 -17.38 -6.91
CA MET A 533 20.04 -16.90 -5.62
C MET A 533 19.66 -15.43 -5.51
N SER A 534 18.94 -15.09 -4.45
CA SER A 534 18.41 -13.76 -4.22
C SER A 534 18.80 -13.29 -2.83
N VAL A 535 19.11 -12.01 -2.69
CA VAL A 535 19.15 -11.32 -1.39
C VAL A 535 18.01 -10.30 -1.38
N GLU A 536 17.20 -10.31 -0.32
CA GLU A 536 16.04 -9.42 -0.21
C GLU A 536 15.87 -8.86 1.20
N THR A 537 15.20 -7.73 1.31
CA THR A 537 14.56 -7.31 2.57
C THR A 537 13.48 -8.32 2.96
N ILE A 538 13.30 -8.61 4.24
CA ILE A 538 12.23 -9.52 4.70
C ILE A 538 10.87 -9.05 4.13
N GLY A 539 10.20 -9.93 3.38
CA GLY A 539 8.96 -9.62 2.66
C GLY A 539 9.12 -9.21 1.18
N GLY A 540 10.35 -9.08 0.69
CA GLY A 540 10.66 -8.97 -0.75
C GLY A 540 10.37 -7.63 -1.41
N GLN A 541 10.29 -6.55 -0.64
CA GLN A 541 10.09 -5.19 -1.19
C GLN A 541 11.28 -4.72 -2.04
N THR A 542 12.49 -5.02 -1.59
CA THR A 542 13.74 -4.71 -2.30
C THR A 542 14.58 -5.98 -2.42
N PHE A 543 15.13 -6.25 -3.61
CA PHE A 543 15.96 -7.44 -3.83
C PHE A 543 17.05 -7.23 -4.91
N ASP A 544 18.06 -8.09 -4.83
CA ASP A 544 19.06 -8.34 -5.87
C ASP A 544 19.13 -9.85 -6.11
N ALA A 545 19.04 -10.29 -7.37
CA ALA A 545 18.97 -11.71 -7.67
C ALA A 545 19.75 -12.12 -8.93
N ILE A 546 20.24 -13.35 -8.93
CA ILE A 546 20.61 -14.07 -10.16
C ILE A 546 19.32 -14.68 -10.72
N VAL A 547 18.91 -14.26 -11.91
CA VAL A 547 17.64 -14.68 -12.53
C VAL A 547 17.88 -15.27 -13.92
N PHE A 548 17.09 -16.28 -14.28
CA PHE A 548 17.16 -16.93 -15.59
C PHE A 548 15.86 -16.75 -16.41
N GLY A 549 16.00 -16.28 -17.66
CA GLY A 549 14.92 -16.28 -18.65
C GLY A 549 13.78 -15.28 -18.41
N GLU A 550 13.97 -14.23 -17.60
CA GLU A 550 12.91 -13.24 -17.30
C GLU A 550 12.68 -12.25 -18.46
N LYS A 551 13.74 -11.56 -18.89
CA LYS A 551 13.68 -10.52 -19.93
C LYS A 551 14.01 -11.08 -21.31
N ASP A 552 15.14 -11.75 -21.40
CA ASP A 552 15.63 -12.40 -22.61
C ASP A 552 15.56 -13.93 -22.42
N PRO A 553 14.89 -14.68 -23.32
CA PRO A 553 14.78 -16.13 -23.19
C PRO A 553 16.14 -16.82 -23.09
N ARG A 554 16.26 -17.76 -22.16
CA ARG A 554 17.47 -18.58 -21.94
C ARG A 554 18.73 -17.80 -21.54
N GLN A 555 18.60 -16.57 -21.07
CA GLN A 555 19.73 -15.75 -20.63
C GLN A 555 19.69 -15.48 -19.13
N TRP A 556 20.87 -15.21 -18.56
CA TRP A 556 21.00 -14.72 -17.18
C TRP A 556 20.76 -13.21 -17.12
N LEU A 557 20.30 -12.73 -15.97
CA LEU A 557 20.15 -11.30 -15.69
C LEU A 557 20.30 -11.01 -14.19
N ALA A 558 20.65 -9.77 -13.86
CA ALA A 558 20.62 -9.25 -12.50
C ALA A 558 19.22 -8.69 -12.21
N GLY A 559 18.42 -9.45 -11.45
CA GLY A 559 17.04 -9.11 -11.11
C GLY A 559 16.98 -8.09 -9.97
N SER A 560 16.02 -7.16 -10.04
CA SER A 560 15.77 -6.15 -9.02
C SER A 560 14.29 -5.74 -8.99
N ASP A 561 13.85 -5.13 -7.89
CA ASP A 561 12.49 -4.61 -7.73
C ASP A 561 12.14 -3.63 -8.86
N PHE A 562 10.99 -3.84 -9.48
CA PHE A 562 10.48 -3.04 -10.62
C PHE A 562 11.48 -2.84 -11.78
N PHE A 563 12.49 -3.71 -11.91
CA PHE A 563 13.60 -3.56 -12.85
C PHE A 563 14.45 -2.29 -12.63
N ASN A 564 14.39 -1.67 -11.45
CA ASN A 564 15.06 -0.40 -11.13
C ASN A 564 16.57 -0.43 -11.38
N ARG A 565 17.20 -1.60 -11.25
CA ARG A 565 18.63 -1.83 -11.51
C ARG A 565 18.89 -2.96 -12.50
N THR A 566 17.87 -3.39 -13.23
CA THR A 566 17.98 -4.51 -14.20
C THR A 566 18.10 -3.98 -15.61
N GLN A 567 19.17 -4.37 -16.31
CA GLN A 567 19.34 -4.15 -17.75
C GLN A 567 19.60 -5.48 -18.46
N SER A 568 19.36 -5.52 -19.76
CA SER A 568 19.76 -6.70 -20.56
C SER A 568 21.28 -6.74 -20.61
N LEU A 569 21.85 -7.88 -20.27
CA LEU A 569 23.29 -8.12 -20.38
C LEU A 569 23.69 -8.41 -21.84
N GLY A 570 22.75 -8.82 -22.71
CA GLY A 570 23.06 -9.26 -24.06
C GLY A 570 23.99 -10.47 -24.11
N GLY A 571 23.87 -11.36 -23.12
CA GLY A 571 24.70 -12.55 -23.01
C GLY A 571 24.26 -13.66 -23.97
N THR A 572 25.11 -14.65 -24.19
CA THR A 572 24.77 -15.78 -25.05
C THR A 572 23.65 -16.62 -24.40
N PRO A 573 22.58 -16.99 -25.15
CA PRO A 573 21.56 -17.91 -24.65
C PRO A 573 22.17 -19.26 -24.26
N VAL A 574 21.67 -19.88 -23.20
CA VAL A 574 22.01 -21.26 -22.84
C VAL A 574 21.36 -22.20 -23.87
N GLU A 575 22.17 -22.98 -24.59
CA GLU A 575 21.73 -23.73 -25.77
C GLU A 575 21.26 -25.16 -25.48
N SER A 576 21.65 -25.76 -24.35
CA SER A 576 21.28 -27.14 -24.01
C SER A 576 21.09 -27.31 -22.50
N PRO A 577 20.04 -28.01 -22.03
CA PRO A 577 19.96 -28.45 -20.65
C PRO A 577 21.08 -29.48 -20.47
N GLY A 578 22.20 -29.02 -19.93
CA GLY A 578 23.38 -29.85 -19.73
C GLY A 578 23.27 -30.64 -18.43
N ASN A 579 23.80 -31.86 -18.42
CA ASN A 579 24.16 -32.56 -17.18
C ASN A 579 25.34 -31.90 -16.45
N ALA A 580 25.97 -30.88 -17.04
CA ALA A 580 27.08 -30.13 -16.48
C ALA A 580 26.60 -28.89 -15.71
N ASP A 581 27.23 -28.62 -14.57
CA ASP A 581 26.93 -27.46 -13.76
C ASP A 581 27.35 -26.17 -14.47
N ILE A 582 26.44 -25.19 -14.50
CA ILE A 582 26.70 -23.84 -14.99
C ILE A 582 27.04 -22.97 -13.79
N HIS A 583 28.27 -22.46 -13.76
CA HIS A 583 28.66 -21.44 -12.80
C HIS A 583 28.14 -20.08 -13.26
N VAL A 584 27.46 -19.35 -12.38
CA VAL A 584 26.96 -18.00 -12.62
C VAL A 584 27.29 -17.11 -11.43
N ALA A 585 27.83 -15.92 -11.70
CA ALA A 585 28.09 -14.92 -10.68
C ALA A 585 27.58 -13.54 -11.12
N ILE A 586 27.05 -12.76 -10.17
CA ILE A 586 26.72 -11.34 -10.37
C ILE A 586 27.41 -10.52 -9.29
N VAL A 587 28.26 -9.60 -9.75
CA VAL A 587 29.06 -8.69 -8.94
C VAL A 587 28.39 -7.32 -8.90
N TYR A 588 28.10 -6.84 -7.70
CA TYR A 588 27.54 -5.52 -7.42
C TYR A 588 28.62 -4.64 -6.77
N ALA A 589 29.20 -3.74 -7.55
CA ALA A 589 30.26 -2.85 -7.10
C ALA A 589 29.72 -1.68 -6.27
N SER A 590 30.61 -1.09 -5.45
CA SER A 590 30.28 0.02 -4.55
C SER A 590 29.90 1.32 -5.28
N ASP A 591 30.30 1.45 -6.54
CA ASP A 591 29.94 2.56 -7.44
C ASP A 591 28.59 2.33 -8.15
N GLY A 592 27.92 1.20 -7.93
CA GLY A 592 26.66 0.83 -8.59
C GLY A 592 26.82 0.10 -9.92
N ARG A 593 28.04 -0.24 -10.35
CA ARG A 593 28.27 -1.08 -11.53
C ARG A 593 27.88 -2.53 -11.25
N ILE A 594 27.17 -3.15 -12.20
CA ILE A 594 26.76 -4.56 -12.16
C ILE A 594 27.45 -5.31 -13.30
N THR A 595 28.12 -6.42 -12.96
CA THR A 595 28.82 -7.28 -13.92
C THR A 595 28.44 -8.73 -13.67
N ALA A 596 28.10 -9.45 -14.75
CA ALA A 596 27.76 -10.88 -14.68
C ALA A 596 28.87 -11.73 -15.28
N TYR A 597 28.99 -12.96 -14.79
CA TYR A 597 29.95 -13.94 -15.26
C TYR A 597 29.27 -15.30 -15.41
N GLN A 598 29.74 -16.07 -16.39
CA GLN A 598 29.35 -17.45 -16.61
C GLN A 598 30.62 -18.29 -16.77
N ASN A 599 30.73 -19.38 -16.01
CA ASN A 599 31.88 -20.29 -16.05
C ASN A 599 33.23 -19.55 -15.92
N GLY A 600 33.28 -18.56 -15.03
CA GLY A 600 34.49 -17.78 -14.73
C GLY A 600 34.81 -16.69 -15.76
N LYS A 601 34.00 -16.53 -16.81
CA LYS A 601 34.22 -15.55 -17.88
C LYS A 601 33.13 -14.46 -17.85
N PRO A 602 33.42 -13.22 -18.25
CA PRO A 602 32.41 -12.17 -18.38
C PRO A 602 31.22 -12.63 -19.25
N TYR A 603 30.01 -12.39 -18.76
CA TYR A 603 28.75 -12.75 -19.44
C TYR A 603 28.01 -11.48 -19.86
N GLY A 604 28.02 -11.21 -21.16
CA GLY A 604 27.41 -10.00 -21.71
C GLY A 604 28.17 -8.72 -21.33
N LYS A 605 27.45 -7.59 -21.32
CA LYS A 605 27.99 -6.26 -21.00
C LYS A 605 27.73 -5.91 -19.53
N SER A 606 28.76 -5.42 -18.84
CA SER A 606 28.56 -4.70 -17.57
C SER A 606 27.81 -3.40 -17.80
N TYR A 607 27.03 -2.96 -16.81
CA TYR A 607 26.30 -1.70 -16.90
C TYR A 607 26.26 -0.95 -15.57
N GLN A 608 25.99 0.35 -15.64
CA GLN A 608 25.82 1.22 -14.49
C GLN A 608 24.37 1.21 -14.04
N SER A 609 24.11 0.85 -12.78
CA SER A 609 22.77 0.91 -12.21
C SER A 609 22.47 2.30 -11.62
N THR A 610 21.23 2.51 -11.15
CA THR A 610 20.79 3.74 -10.46
C THR A 610 21.47 3.98 -9.11
N GLY A 611 22.28 3.03 -8.63
CA GLY A 611 23.12 3.17 -7.43
C GLY A 611 23.16 1.88 -6.60
N PRO A 612 24.15 1.75 -5.68
CA PRO A 612 24.22 0.61 -4.76
C PRO A 612 23.12 0.70 -3.70
N ILE A 613 22.50 -0.43 -3.36
CA ILE A 613 21.58 -0.54 -2.21
C ILE A 613 22.25 -1.25 -1.04
N THR A 614 21.78 -0.99 0.18
CA THR A 614 22.25 -1.67 1.39
C THR A 614 21.14 -2.54 1.95
N PHE A 615 21.40 -3.84 2.08
CA PHE A 615 20.56 -4.78 2.81
C PHE A 615 20.97 -4.75 4.28
N ALA A 616 20.04 -4.38 5.17
CA ALA A 616 20.33 -4.22 6.59
C ALA A 616 20.45 -5.57 7.32
N ALA A 617 21.30 -5.61 8.34
CA ALA A 617 21.35 -6.75 9.26
C ALA A 617 19.97 -6.99 9.91
N ASP A 618 19.66 -8.25 10.19
CA ASP A 618 18.43 -8.78 10.79
C ASP A 618 17.12 -8.49 10.04
N SER A 619 17.15 -7.65 9.01
CA SER A 619 15.99 -7.25 8.19
C SER A 619 16.13 -7.68 6.73
N SER A 620 17.12 -8.52 6.42
CA SER A 620 17.37 -9.04 5.07
C SER A 620 17.89 -10.47 5.14
N HIS A 621 17.58 -11.28 4.13
CA HIS A 621 17.97 -12.69 4.06
C HIS A 621 18.23 -13.14 2.62
N LEU A 622 18.60 -14.41 2.44
CA LEU A 622 18.78 -15.00 1.12
C LEU A 622 17.70 -16.04 0.81
N LEU A 623 17.43 -16.17 -0.49
CA LEU A 623 16.55 -17.19 -1.06
C LEU A 623 17.29 -17.99 -2.13
N PHE A 624 17.03 -19.29 -2.18
CA PHE A 624 17.44 -20.17 -3.27
C PHE A 624 16.21 -20.74 -3.97
N GLY A 625 16.08 -20.51 -5.28
CA GLY A 625 14.94 -20.98 -6.06
C GLY A 625 13.73 -20.04 -6.14
N LEU A 626 13.79 -18.86 -5.48
CA LEU A 626 12.76 -17.83 -5.56
C LEU A 626 13.39 -16.46 -5.82
N ARG A 627 12.86 -15.72 -6.81
CA ARG A 627 13.35 -14.38 -7.17
C ARG A 627 13.17 -13.36 -6.04
N HIS A 628 11.98 -13.31 -5.44
CA HIS A 628 11.70 -12.52 -4.25
C HIS A 628 10.34 -12.92 -3.64
N SER A 629 10.13 -12.57 -2.39
CA SER A 629 8.87 -12.70 -1.67
C SER A 629 7.84 -11.64 -2.09
N PRO A 630 6.52 -11.89 -1.91
CA PRO A 630 5.94 -13.18 -1.56
C PRO A 630 6.05 -14.20 -2.71
N PRO A 631 6.05 -15.51 -2.42
CA PRO A 631 6.08 -16.56 -3.44
C PRO A 631 4.88 -16.48 -4.40
N GLY A 632 5.11 -16.64 -5.71
CA GLY A 632 4.02 -16.67 -6.70
C GLY A 632 4.45 -16.42 -8.15
N GLY A 633 3.59 -16.81 -9.08
CA GLY A 633 3.77 -16.55 -10.50
C GLY A 633 5.03 -17.19 -11.08
N ASN A 634 5.76 -16.44 -11.89
CA ASN A 634 6.94 -16.88 -12.63
C ASN A 634 8.26 -16.64 -11.87
N ARG A 635 8.22 -16.48 -10.54
CA ARG A 635 9.37 -16.14 -9.70
C ARG A 635 10.24 -17.34 -9.32
N PHE A 636 9.70 -18.54 -9.43
CA PHE A 636 10.36 -19.77 -9.02
C PHE A 636 11.30 -20.31 -10.09
N LEU A 637 12.40 -20.90 -9.66
CA LEU A 637 13.29 -21.67 -10.51
C LEU A 637 12.81 -23.12 -10.61
N ALA A 638 12.78 -23.65 -11.83
CA ALA A 638 12.72 -25.09 -12.09
C ALA A 638 14.13 -25.58 -12.43
N GLY A 639 14.73 -26.40 -11.57
CA GLY A 639 16.09 -26.89 -11.76
C GLY A 639 16.77 -27.29 -10.46
N ARG A 640 18.10 -27.38 -10.52
CA ARG A 640 18.94 -27.78 -9.40
C ARG A 640 19.98 -26.72 -9.08
N ILE A 641 20.17 -26.47 -7.79
CA ILE A 641 21.28 -25.64 -7.28
C ILE A 641 22.24 -26.57 -6.55
N VAL A 642 23.44 -26.70 -7.09
CA VAL A 642 24.48 -27.61 -6.60
C VAL A 642 25.33 -26.93 -5.54
N ARG A 643 25.62 -25.63 -5.71
CA ARG A 643 26.39 -24.85 -4.75
C ARG A 643 25.99 -23.39 -4.80
N ALA A 644 26.06 -22.69 -3.68
CA ALA A 644 25.91 -21.24 -3.62
C ALA A 644 26.94 -20.60 -2.68
N GLN A 645 27.38 -19.39 -2.99
CA GLN A 645 28.34 -18.62 -2.21
C GLN A 645 27.98 -17.13 -2.20
N LEU A 646 28.24 -16.48 -1.06
CA LEU A 646 28.03 -15.05 -0.88
C LEU A 646 29.33 -14.38 -0.43
N TYR A 647 29.76 -13.36 -1.15
CA TYR A 647 30.84 -12.45 -0.71
C TYR A 647 30.24 -11.07 -0.40
N ASP A 648 30.76 -10.42 0.65
CA ASP A 648 30.45 -9.04 1.04
C ASP A 648 31.33 -7.98 0.33
N GLN A 649 31.97 -8.40 -0.76
CA GLN A 649 32.81 -7.58 -1.61
C GLN A 649 32.55 -7.88 -3.09
N ALA A 650 32.99 -6.96 -3.94
CA ALA A 650 32.89 -7.10 -5.39
C ALA A 650 34.16 -7.78 -5.90
N LEU A 651 34.03 -9.05 -6.32
CA LEU A 651 35.17 -9.81 -6.83
C LEU A 651 35.60 -9.32 -8.23
N THR A 652 36.89 -9.38 -8.49
CA THR A 652 37.48 -9.10 -9.81
C THR A 652 37.20 -10.24 -10.79
N ALA A 653 37.40 -9.99 -12.09
CA ALA A 653 37.21 -11.03 -13.11
C ALA A 653 38.14 -12.24 -12.89
N GLU A 654 39.36 -12.00 -12.42
CA GLU A 654 40.34 -13.05 -12.09
C GLU A 654 39.88 -13.86 -10.87
N GLN A 655 39.44 -13.19 -9.80
CA GLN A 655 38.91 -13.86 -8.61
C GLN A 655 37.66 -14.70 -8.93
N ILE A 656 36.79 -14.22 -9.82
CA ILE A 656 35.64 -15.00 -10.29
C ILE A 656 36.09 -16.22 -11.10
N ALA A 657 37.13 -16.09 -11.94
CA ALA A 657 37.68 -17.21 -12.69
C ALA A 657 38.30 -18.28 -11.76
N ASP A 658 39.02 -17.86 -10.72
CA ASP A 658 39.61 -18.75 -9.71
C ASP A 658 38.51 -19.46 -8.89
N SER A 659 37.48 -18.73 -8.47
CA SER A 659 36.33 -19.29 -7.75
C SER A 659 35.56 -20.32 -8.59
N ALA A 660 35.41 -20.06 -9.89
CA ALA A 660 34.74 -20.94 -10.84
C ALA A 660 35.41 -22.33 -10.96
N GLY A 661 36.74 -22.39 -10.81
CA GLY A 661 37.56 -23.59 -11.01
C GLY A 661 37.90 -24.38 -9.74
N ALA A 662 37.55 -23.88 -8.54
CA ALA A 662 37.93 -24.50 -7.27
C ALA A 662 37.00 -25.67 -6.85
N GLU A 663 37.55 -26.88 -6.72
CA GLU A 663 36.90 -28.01 -6.04
C GLU A 663 36.76 -27.78 -4.53
N THR A 664 35.65 -28.25 -3.96
CA THR A 664 35.22 -27.96 -2.59
C THR A 664 36.18 -28.53 -1.53
N GLY A 665 36.58 -27.70 -0.57
CA GLY A 665 37.34 -28.07 0.63
C GLY A 665 36.48 -28.36 1.86
N ALA A 666 35.16 -28.15 1.78
CA ALA A 666 34.24 -28.28 2.91
C ALA A 666 34.01 -29.75 3.29
N ILE A 667 33.68 -30.00 4.56
CA ILE A 667 33.40 -31.32 5.12
C ILE A 667 31.91 -31.34 5.45
N SER A 668 31.12 -32.18 4.78
CA SER A 668 29.68 -32.24 5.05
C SER A 668 29.37 -32.92 6.38
N GLU A 669 28.17 -32.70 6.92
CA GLU A 669 27.71 -33.36 8.14
C GLU A 669 27.79 -34.89 8.04
N ARG A 670 27.45 -35.47 6.89
CA ARG A 670 27.56 -36.92 6.68
C ARG A 670 29.01 -37.40 6.74
N GLN A 671 29.94 -36.67 6.12
CA GLN A 671 31.37 -36.97 6.17
C GLN A 671 31.92 -36.86 7.59
N LEU A 672 31.46 -35.84 8.33
CA LEU A 672 31.78 -35.63 9.74
C LEU A 672 31.28 -36.80 10.60
N LEU A 673 30.00 -37.17 10.47
CA LEU A 673 29.39 -38.28 11.19
C LEU A 673 29.98 -39.66 10.83
N ALA A 674 30.45 -39.83 9.59
CA ALA A 674 31.12 -41.04 9.15
C ALA A 674 32.55 -41.19 9.72
N ALA A 675 33.20 -40.08 10.04
CA ALA A 675 34.55 -40.06 10.62
C ALA A 675 34.57 -39.98 12.16
N MET A 676 33.40 -39.78 12.78
CA MET A 676 33.21 -39.83 14.24
C MET A 676 33.24 -41.28 14.76
N ASN A 677 33.74 -41.47 15.98
CA ASN A 677 33.54 -42.73 16.70
C ASN A 677 32.11 -42.79 17.28
N ALA A 678 31.73 -43.94 17.85
CA ALA A 678 30.37 -44.15 18.35
C ALA A 678 29.99 -43.20 19.50
N ASP A 679 30.93 -42.91 20.41
CA ASP A 679 30.69 -42.05 21.58
C ASP A 679 30.52 -40.58 21.17
N ASP A 680 31.42 -40.07 20.32
CA ASP A 680 31.35 -38.71 19.76
C ASP A 680 30.05 -38.51 18.98
N ARG A 681 29.63 -39.53 18.22
CA ARG A 681 28.39 -39.49 17.43
C ARG A 681 27.15 -39.45 18.33
N GLN A 682 27.10 -40.26 19.38
CA GLN A 682 26.01 -40.21 20.36
C GLN A 682 25.94 -38.86 21.07
N GLN A 683 27.10 -38.29 21.42
CA GLN A 683 27.18 -36.98 22.07
C GLN A 683 26.78 -35.84 21.12
N TYR A 684 27.19 -35.92 19.85
CA TYR A 684 26.78 -35.00 18.78
C TYR A 684 25.26 -35.01 18.58
N ASP A 685 24.66 -36.19 18.38
CA ASP A 685 23.22 -36.33 18.15
C ASP A 685 22.41 -35.76 19.32
N ARG A 686 22.84 -36.03 20.57
CA ARG A 686 22.20 -35.47 21.77
C ARG A 686 22.29 -33.95 21.82
N LEU A 687 23.49 -33.38 21.68
CA LEU A 687 23.70 -31.93 21.76
C LEU A 687 23.00 -31.18 20.63
N LYS A 688 22.97 -31.75 19.42
CA LYS A 688 22.25 -31.22 18.27
C LYS A 688 20.75 -31.20 18.53
N ALA A 689 20.17 -32.31 18.99
CA ALA A 689 18.75 -32.38 19.34
C ALA A 689 18.37 -31.37 20.44
N GLU A 690 19.22 -31.22 21.45
CA GLU A 690 19.07 -30.25 22.53
C GLU A 690 19.15 -28.79 22.06
N ALA A 691 20.05 -28.47 21.13
CA ALA A 691 20.17 -27.14 20.55
C ALA A 691 18.95 -26.82 19.66
N ASP A 692 18.57 -27.75 18.78
CA ASP A 692 17.42 -27.61 17.90
C ASP A 692 16.12 -27.45 18.69
N GLN A 693 15.96 -28.15 19.82
CA GLN A 693 14.83 -27.98 20.72
C GLN A 693 14.76 -26.55 21.29
N ARG A 694 15.86 -26.06 21.85
CA ARG A 694 15.93 -24.70 22.42
C ARG A 694 15.69 -23.63 21.36
N GLU A 695 16.17 -23.83 20.14
CA GLU A 695 15.87 -22.93 19.03
C GLU A 695 14.39 -22.95 18.65
N ARG A 696 13.69 -24.08 18.78
CA ARG A 696 12.22 -24.12 18.59
C ARG A 696 11.50 -23.37 19.71
N GLU A 697 11.96 -23.52 20.96
CA GLU A 697 11.42 -22.80 22.12
C GLU A 697 11.64 -21.29 21.97
N LEU A 698 12.85 -20.86 21.59
CA LEU A 698 13.20 -19.47 21.32
C LEU A 698 12.33 -18.89 20.20
N ARG A 699 12.19 -19.61 19.07
CA ARG A 699 11.31 -19.18 17.97
C ARG A 699 9.85 -19.08 18.39
N THR A 700 9.36 -19.98 19.23
CA THR A 700 7.99 -19.91 19.75
C THR A 700 7.81 -18.66 20.63
N LEU A 701 8.78 -18.37 21.49
CA LEU A 701 8.80 -17.19 22.35
C LEU A 701 8.83 -15.89 21.54
N GLU A 702 9.63 -15.83 20.48
CA GLU A 702 9.77 -14.67 19.59
C GLU A 702 8.52 -14.46 18.71
N ASN A 703 7.95 -15.54 18.16
CA ASN A 703 6.76 -15.49 17.32
C ASN A 703 5.50 -15.12 18.09
N ALA A 704 5.44 -15.44 19.39
CA ALA A 704 4.24 -15.19 20.18
C ALA A 704 3.90 -13.69 20.29
N ASN A 705 4.86 -12.77 20.11
CA ASN A 705 4.70 -11.43 20.68
C ASN A 705 5.40 -10.25 19.97
N MET A 706 5.50 -10.24 18.63
CA MET A 706 6.05 -9.06 17.93
C MET A 706 5.31 -7.74 18.27
N TRP A 707 3.97 -7.76 18.35
CA TRP A 707 3.19 -6.56 18.71
C TRP A 707 3.40 -6.14 20.18
N GLN A 708 3.73 -7.08 21.07
CA GLN A 708 4.01 -6.84 22.49
C GLN A 708 5.51 -6.63 22.78
N SER A 709 6.36 -6.40 21.77
CA SER A 709 7.81 -6.26 21.97
C SER A 709 8.29 -4.81 21.94
N GLY A 710 9.23 -4.45 22.82
CA GLY A 710 9.84 -3.11 22.88
C GLY A 710 9.35 -2.23 24.04
N PRO A 711 9.99 -1.08 24.28
CA PRO A 711 9.79 -0.28 25.51
C PRO A 711 8.39 0.33 25.63
N THR A 712 7.69 0.57 24.52
CA THR A 712 6.32 1.11 24.53
C THR A 712 5.23 0.02 24.57
N ALA A 713 5.60 -1.27 24.64
CA ALA A 713 4.63 -2.38 24.59
C ALA A 713 3.52 -2.32 25.68
N PRO A 714 3.81 -2.07 26.97
CA PRO A 714 2.77 -1.96 27.99
C PRO A 714 1.75 -0.85 27.68
N TRP A 715 2.24 0.28 27.17
CA TRP A 715 1.41 1.42 26.78
C TRP A 715 0.58 1.14 25.53
N ARG A 716 1.09 0.35 24.58
CA ARG A 716 0.34 -0.12 23.41
C ARG A 716 -0.79 -1.06 23.80
N GLU A 717 -0.52 -1.98 24.72
CA GLU A 717 -1.55 -2.86 25.29
C GLU A 717 -2.61 -2.06 26.05
N LEU A 718 -2.21 -1.04 26.83
CA LEU A 718 -3.15 -0.16 27.50
C LEU A 718 -3.98 0.66 26.50
N ALA A 719 -3.36 1.27 25.48
CA ALA A 719 -4.06 2.00 24.43
C ALA A 719 -5.10 1.11 23.75
N HIS A 720 -4.69 -0.11 23.35
CA HIS A 720 -5.59 -1.08 22.73
C HIS A 720 -6.73 -1.51 23.65
N ALA A 721 -6.45 -1.71 24.93
CA ALA A 721 -7.49 -1.97 25.93
C ALA A 721 -8.50 -0.83 25.97
N LEU A 722 -8.06 0.43 26.09
CA LEU A 722 -8.92 1.61 26.12
C LEU A 722 -9.81 1.74 24.86
N LEU A 723 -9.27 1.45 23.67
CA LEU A 723 -10.04 1.44 22.42
C LEU A 723 -11.13 0.35 22.40
N ASN A 724 -11.00 -0.70 23.22
CA ASN A 724 -11.95 -1.78 23.34
C ASN A 724 -12.97 -1.58 24.48
N PHE A 725 -12.86 -0.50 25.27
CA PHE A 725 -13.89 -0.17 26.26
C PHE A 725 -15.21 0.16 25.55
N LYS A 726 -16.33 -0.29 26.13
CA LYS A 726 -17.65 0.13 25.64
C LYS A 726 -17.80 1.64 25.67
N GLU A 727 -17.25 2.32 26.67
CA GLU A 727 -17.30 3.79 26.75
C GLU A 727 -16.66 4.49 25.54
N PHE A 728 -15.70 3.85 24.86
CA PHE A 728 -15.03 4.44 23.69
C PHE A 728 -15.96 4.63 22.49
N ILE A 729 -16.95 3.74 22.33
CA ILE A 729 -17.88 3.75 21.19
C ILE A 729 -19.28 4.23 21.56
N TYR A 730 -19.47 4.82 22.74
CA TYR A 730 -20.76 5.36 23.18
C TYR A 730 -20.62 6.80 23.68
N VAL A 731 -21.65 7.60 23.43
CA VAL A 731 -21.84 8.93 24.02
C VAL A 731 -22.73 8.80 25.24
N ARG A 732 -22.33 9.46 26.33
CA ARG A 732 -23.06 9.54 27.60
C ARG A 732 -23.28 10.98 27.98
#